data_AF-B8ABE3-F1
#
_entry.id   AF-B8ABE3-F1
#
_cell.length_a   1.000
_cell.length_b   1.000
_cell.length_c   1.000
_cell.angle_alpha   90.00
_cell.angle_beta   90.00
_cell.angle_gamma   90.00
#
_symmetry.space_group_name_H-M   'P 1'
#
loop_
_entity.id
_entity.type
_entity.pdbx_description
1 polymer ?
#
loop_
_entity_poly.entity_id
_entity_poly.type
_entity_poly.pdbx_seq_one_letter_code
_entity_poly.pdbx_strand_id
1 'polypeptide(L)'
;MASTINTNISSLTAQRNLSLSQSSLNTSIQRLSSGLRINSAKDDAAGLAISERFTSQIRGMNQAARNANDGISLSQVAESALAGAGNILQRVRELSVQSANATNSAGDRKAIQAEVGQLLSELDRIAGTTEFNGQKLLDGSFGSATFQLTASASGAATTGASAGSAGAAAGTVVIAGLQTKTVNVAASGTAADIASAVNAVADSTGVTASARNVSELKFSGTGSFSLAVKGENSTASNVTFNVTANSSAAGLAEAVKAFNDVSSQTGITAKLNSDNTGLILTNESGKDINIANGASSAAGITLASQDATQTLSTGDLTFTTATAAGTGTTVASRGTVEYNSDKGYTVSGTGDTMTTTTATTSSMKSVSTIDVSTVDGSTRALKIIDAALSAVNGQRASFGALQSRFETAIANLNTSSENMSASRSRIQDADFASETANLSRAQILQQAGTAMGLPMSERQQETPVYVTQPYLPPLEEFLPYLRGIWDRKILTNNGPCHQELEFKLQEYLGLQHISLFANGTIALVTALQALRITGEVITTPYSFVATAHSLLWNGIKPVFVDIDPQTLNLDPAKIEAAITPQTTAILPVHCYGHPCDVAAIQNIADNYGLKVIYDAAHAFGVRDTEGSILRHGDLSVLSFHATKLQHIDKVIARRADIHARYRRLLAGINGIAFIQSDAHRHNHAYFPILVGEDYPISRDALYEHLKLHGIHGRRYFHPPISSFPMYKALPSANAQNLPNAHRASASILCLPMFPALADDTVEMIAALIRDIGSGAAAA
;
A
#
# COMPACT_ATOMS: atom_id res chain seq x y z
N MET A 1 -9.57 28.65 -78.15
CA MET A 1 -9.13 29.42 -76.97
C MET A 1 -7.63 29.60 -77.07
N ALA A 2 -7.14 30.85 -77.08
CA ALA A 2 -5.73 31.17 -77.27
C ALA A 2 -4.90 30.66 -76.08
N SER A 3 -3.92 29.80 -76.33
CA SER A 3 -2.90 29.44 -75.34
C SER A 3 -1.82 30.52 -75.33
N THR A 4 -1.79 31.32 -74.27
CA THR A 4 -0.69 32.25 -74.00
C THR A 4 0.51 31.44 -73.49
N ILE A 5 1.60 31.44 -74.25
CA ILE A 5 2.77 30.56 -74.03
C ILE A 5 3.69 31.06 -72.90
N ASN A 6 3.72 32.37 -72.63
CA ASN A 6 4.65 32.95 -71.64
C ASN A 6 4.19 32.84 -70.17
N THR A 7 2.91 32.59 -69.91
CA THR A 7 2.38 32.51 -68.53
C THR A 7 1.62 31.19 -68.35
N ASN A 8 2.34 30.15 -67.92
CA ASN A 8 1.74 28.84 -67.68
C ASN A 8 0.97 28.81 -66.35
N ILE A 9 -0.32 29.14 -66.40
CA ILE A 9 -1.22 29.15 -65.23
C ILE A 9 -1.30 27.77 -64.56
N SER A 10 -1.19 26.68 -65.33
CA SER A 10 -1.16 25.31 -64.80
C SER A 10 0.10 25.04 -63.98
N SER A 11 1.25 25.54 -64.42
CA SER A 11 2.52 25.47 -63.68
C SER A 11 2.47 26.31 -62.40
N LEU A 12 1.95 27.54 -62.45
CA LEU A 12 1.76 28.39 -61.27
C LEU A 12 0.79 27.78 -60.24
N THR A 13 -0.26 27.09 -60.72
CA THR A 13 -1.22 26.37 -59.88
C THR A 13 -0.59 25.14 -59.24
N ALA A 14 0.18 24.36 -60.01
CA ALA A 14 0.94 23.22 -59.50
C ALA A 14 1.97 23.65 -58.44
N GLN A 15 2.68 24.76 -58.66
CA GLN A 15 3.68 25.32 -57.73
C GLN A 15 3.03 25.81 -56.43
N ARG A 16 1.85 26.42 -56.49
CA ARG A 16 1.06 26.82 -55.30
C ARG A 16 0.61 25.61 -54.49
N ASN A 17 0.09 24.56 -55.15
CA ASN A 17 -0.34 23.33 -54.51
C ASN A 17 0.82 22.53 -53.90
N LEU A 18 1.99 22.55 -54.56
CA LEU A 18 3.22 21.97 -54.02
C LEU A 18 3.67 22.72 -52.75
N SER A 19 3.65 24.05 -52.76
CA SER A 19 4.01 24.87 -51.59
C SER A 19 3.07 24.64 -50.40
N LEU A 20 1.77 24.51 -50.64
CA LEU A 20 0.79 24.16 -49.61
C LEU A 20 1.04 22.76 -49.02
N SER A 21 1.34 21.78 -49.88
CA SER A 21 1.66 20.41 -49.47
C SER A 21 2.96 20.35 -48.66
N GLN A 22 3.96 21.15 -49.03
CA GLN A 22 5.23 21.28 -48.31
C GLN A 22 5.05 21.91 -46.92
N SER A 23 4.19 22.92 -46.79
CA SER A 23 3.84 23.50 -45.49
C SER A 23 3.11 22.50 -44.58
N SER A 24 2.19 21.71 -45.15
CA SER A 24 1.48 20.64 -44.43
C SER A 24 2.44 19.55 -43.95
N LEU A 25 3.35 19.12 -44.82
CA LEU A 25 4.40 18.15 -44.50
C LEU A 25 5.28 18.62 -43.33
N ASN A 26 5.77 19.86 -43.39
CA ASN A 26 6.60 20.42 -42.32
C ASN A 26 5.85 20.46 -40.97
N THR A 27 4.55 20.74 -41.00
CA THR A 27 3.71 20.77 -39.79
C THR A 27 3.54 19.36 -39.21
N SER A 28 3.25 18.34 -40.02
CA SER A 28 3.17 16.96 -39.54
C SER A 28 4.51 16.43 -39.04
N ILE A 29 5.64 16.79 -39.68
CA ILE A 29 6.99 16.46 -39.15
C ILE A 29 7.20 17.10 -37.78
N GLN A 30 6.85 18.38 -37.62
CA GLN A 30 6.97 19.07 -36.33
C GLN A 30 6.12 18.40 -35.24
N ARG A 31 4.88 18.02 -35.54
CA ARG A 31 3.99 17.31 -34.58
C ARG A 31 4.46 15.90 -34.26
N LEU A 32 4.96 15.16 -35.26
CA LEU A 32 5.47 13.80 -35.05
C LEU A 32 6.77 13.81 -34.25
N SER A 33 7.63 14.81 -34.47
CA SER A 33 8.91 14.95 -33.74
C SER A 33 8.73 15.40 -32.29
N SER A 34 7.78 16.30 -32.03
CA SER A 34 7.47 16.79 -30.68
C SER A 34 6.54 15.85 -29.89
N GLY A 35 5.76 15.03 -30.59
CA GLY A 35 4.66 14.27 -30.01
C GLY A 35 3.45 15.14 -29.61
N LEU A 36 3.47 16.45 -29.92
CA LEU A 36 2.43 17.39 -29.54
C LEU A 36 1.66 17.85 -30.77
N ARG A 37 0.33 17.88 -30.66
CA ARG A 37 -0.55 18.52 -31.64
C ARG A 37 -0.39 20.04 -31.61
N ILE A 38 -0.20 20.60 -30.41
CA ILE A 38 -0.02 22.04 -30.16
C ILE A 38 1.45 22.28 -29.79
N ASN A 39 2.22 22.86 -30.71
CA ASN A 39 3.64 23.18 -30.47
C ASN A 39 3.88 24.66 -30.18
N SER A 40 2.99 25.51 -30.64
CA SER A 40 3.07 26.96 -30.46
C SER A 40 1.68 27.58 -30.44
N ALA A 41 1.58 28.84 -29.96
CA ALA A 41 0.31 29.55 -29.89
C ALA A 41 -0.39 29.73 -31.25
N LYS A 42 0.34 29.61 -32.37
CA LYS A 42 -0.22 29.66 -33.73
C LYS A 42 -1.11 28.45 -34.04
N ASP A 43 -0.88 27.31 -33.38
CA ASP A 43 -1.54 26.04 -33.71
C ASP A 43 -2.93 25.96 -33.07
N ASP A 44 -3.05 26.41 -31.81
CA ASP A 44 -4.30 26.50 -31.04
C ASP A 44 -4.07 27.30 -29.74
N ALA A 45 -4.31 28.62 -29.78
CA ALA A 45 -4.06 29.51 -28.64
C ALA A 45 -4.91 29.16 -27.40
N ALA A 46 -6.16 28.76 -27.60
CA ALA A 46 -7.06 28.38 -26.51
C ALA A 46 -6.66 27.03 -25.91
N GLY A 47 -6.34 26.05 -26.76
CA GLY A 47 -5.87 24.73 -26.34
C GLY A 47 -4.54 24.80 -25.57
N LEU A 48 -3.62 25.69 -25.98
CA LEU A 48 -2.37 25.93 -25.27
C LEU A 48 -2.60 26.50 -23.87
N ALA A 49 -3.43 27.55 -23.75
CA ALA A 49 -3.72 28.19 -22.45
C ALA A 49 -4.39 27.22 -21.45
N ILE A 50 -5.31 26.36 -21.92
CA ILE A 50 -5.93 25.33 -21.09
C ILE A 50 -4.90 24.28 -20.64
N SER A 51 -4.02 23.86 -21.55
CA SER A 51 -2.98 22.86 -21.28
C SER A 51 -1.95 23.37 -20.27
N GLU A 52 -1.58 24.65 -20.34
CA GLU A 52 -0.72 25.31 -19.35
C GLU A 52 -1.37 25.38 -17.96
N ARG A 53 -2.66 25.73 -17.89
CA ARG A 53 -3.43 25.72 -16.63
C ARG A 53 -3.47 24.32 -16.03
N PHE A 54 -3.76 23.30 -16.84
CA PHE A 54 -3.73 21.91 -16.40
C PHE A 54 -2.34 21.48 -15.93
N THR A 55 -1.28 21.91 -16.61
CA THR A 55 0.11 21.65 -16.19
C THR A 55 0.42 22.30 -14.84
N SER A 56 -0.06 23.53 -14.59
CA SER A 56 0.07 24.18 -13.29
C SER A 56 -0.69 23.43 -12.20
N GLN A 57 -1.93 23.01 -12.48
CA GLN A 57 -2.77 22.26 -11.53
C GLN A 57 -2.19 20.89 -11.20
N ILE A 58 -1.68 20.14 -12.19
CA ILE A 58 -1.00 18.84 -11.99
C ILE A 58 0.23 19.02 -11.10
N ARG A 59 1.07 20.04 -11.37
CA ARG A 59 2.24 20.34 -10.52
C ARG A 59 1.82 20.68 -9.09
N GLY A 60 0.76 21.48 -8.93
CA GLY A 60 0.19 21.81 -7.62
C GLY A 60 -0.32 20.58 -6.86
N MET A 61 -1.08 19.70 -7.53
CA MET A 61 -1.59 18.45 -6.94
C MET A 61 -0.46 17.48 -6.57
N ASN A 62 0.55 17.34 -7.41
CA ASN A 62 1.71 16.50 -7.10
C ASN A 62 2.52 17.03 -5.91
N GLN A 63 2.66 18.36 -5.79
CA GLN A 63 3.28 18.96 -4.60
C GLN A 63 2.41 18.78 -3.35
N ALA A 64 1.10 18.95 -3.47
CA ALA A 64 0.16 18.73 -2.37
C ALA A 64 0.18 17.27 -1.88
N ALA A 65 0.29 16.30 -2.80
CA ALA A 65 0.45 14.89 -2.46
C ALA A 65 1.76 14.64 -1.70
N ARG A 66 2.88 15.25 -2.12
CA ARG A 66 4.15 15.19 -1.36
C ARG A 66 4.02 15.79 0.03
N ASN A 67 3.45 16.99 0.16
CA ASN A 67 3.23 17.64 1.45
C ASN A 67 2.33 16.78 2.37
N ALA A 68 1.33 16.08 1.82
CA ALA A 68 0.49 15.17 2.58
C ALA A 68 1.26 13.91 3.03
N ASN A 69 2.17 13.39 2.21
CA ASN A 69 3.08 12.30 2.62
C ASN A 69 4.01 12.75 3.75
N ASP A 70 4.57 13.96 3.68
CA ASP A 70 5.39 14.53 4.77
C ASP A 70 4.56 14.63 6.07
N GLY A 71 3.27 15.00 5.95
CA GLY A 71 2.33 15.02 7.07
C GLY A 71 2.06 13.63 7.67
N ILE A 72 1.99 12.58 6.85
CA ILE A 72 1.89 11.18 7.32
C ILE A 72 3.18 10.80 8.06
N SER A 73 4.36 11.06 7.50
CA SER A 73 5.63 10.75 8.14
C SER A 73 5.80 11.45 9.48
N LEU A 74 5.45 12.73 9.58
CA LEU A 74 5.43 13.46 10.85
C LEU A 74 4.49 12.80 11.87
N SER A 75 3.28 12.43 11.43
CA SER A 75 2.28 11.80 12.31
C SER A 75 2.70 10.41 12.77
N GLN A 76 3.42 9.66 11.95
CA GLN A 76 3.97 8.33 12.29
C GLN A 76 5.08 8.45 13.34
N VAL A 77 5.99 9.42 13.19
CA VAL A 77 7.04 9.68 14.19
C VAL A 77 6.42 10.03 15.54
N ALA A 78 5.40 10.89 15.55
CA ALA A 78 4.67 11.25 16.77
C ALA A 78 3.93 10.05 17.39
N GLU A 79 3.22 9.24 16.58
CA GLU A 79 2.48 8.07 17.04
C GLU A 79 3.41 7.01 17.65
N SER A 80 4.55 6.74 17.01
CA SER A 80 5.53 5.75 17.48
C SER A 80 6.15 6.16 18.82
N ALA A 81 6.49 7.44 18.97
CA ALA A 81 6.99 7.97 20.24
C ALA A 81 5.92 7.92 21.34
N LEU A 82 4.66 8.22 21.01
CA LEU A 82 3.53 8.07 21.93
C LEU A 82 3.25 6.61 22.32
N ALA A 83 3.47 5.66 21.42
CA ALA A 83 3.37 4.23 21.74
C ALA A 83 4.46 3.81 22.75
N GLY A 84 5.69 4.30 22.57
CA GLY A 84 6.77 4.13 23.54
C GLY A 84 6.42 4.70 24.92
N ALA A 85 5.91 5.95 24.95
CA ALA A 85 5.41 6.59 26.16
C ALA A 85 4.28 5.78 26.84
N GLY A 86 3.36 5.23 26.06
CA GLY A 86 2.28 4.36 26.56
C GLY A 86 2.80 3.09 27.25
N ASN A 87 3.80 2.42 26.66
CA ASN A 87 4.42 1.23 27.26
C ASN A 87 5.12 1.54 28.59
N ILE A 88 5.81 2.69 28.67
CA ILE A 88 6.44 3.16 29.91
C ILE A 88 5.38 3.40 30.98
N LEU A 89 4.30 4.11 30.65
CA LEU A 89 3.22 4.39 31.60
C LEU A 89 2.53 3.09 32.06
N GLN A 90 2.35 2.10 31.19
CA GLN A 90 1.85 0.78 31.59
C GLN A 90 2.81 0.08 32.57
N ARG A 91 4.12 0.15 32.33
CA ARG A 91 5.12 -0.39 33.27
C ARG A 91 5.10 0.31 34.62
N VAL A 92 5.00 1.64 34.64
CA VAL A 92 4.86 2.43 35.87
C VAL A 92 3.57 2.07 36.61
N ARG A 93 2.49 1.76 35.87
CA ARG A 93 1.23 1.26 36.44
C ARG A 93 1.42 -0.09 37.14
N GLU A 94 2.09 -1.04 36.51
CA GLU A 94 2.40 -2.35 37.11
C GLU A 94 3.17 -2.20 38.43
N LEU A 95 4.21 -1.36 38.42
CA LEU A 95 5.02 -1.06 39.60
C LEU A 95 4.21 -0.36 40.70
N SER A 96 3.27 0.51 40.31
CA SER A 96 2.34 1.15 41.26
C SER A 96 1.40 0.13 41.91
N VAL A 97 0.86 -0.82 41.14
CA VAL A 97 0.06 -1.93 41.69
C VAL A 97 0.91 -2.82 42.61
N GLN A 98 2.15 -3.11 42.22
CA GLN A 98 3.08 -3.88 43.05
C GLN A 98 3.34 -3.14 44.37
N SER A 99 3.65 -1.86 44.33
CA SER A 99 3.93 -1.07 45.54
C SER A 99 2.70 -0.93 46.46
N ALA A 100 1.49 -0.89 45.88
CA ALA A 100 0.25 -0.87 46.64
C ALA A 100 0.00 -2.16 47.47
N ASN A 101 0.69 -3.27 47.18
CA ASN A 101 0.56 -4.49 47.96
C ASN A 101 1.09 -4.29 49.40
N ALA A 102 0.25 -4.62 50.38
CA ALA A 102 0.55 -4.46 51.80
C ALA A 102 1.66 -5.39 52.32
N THR A 103 1.99 -6.47 51.59
CA THR A 103 3.09 -7.38 51.98
C THR A 103 4.48 -6.83 51.66
N ASN A 104 4.58 -5.78 50.84
CA ASN A 104 5.87 -5.14 50.52
C ASN A 104 6.34 -4.25 51.67
N SER A 105 7.62 -4.37 52.03
CA SER A 105 8.22 -3.53 53.05
C SER A 105 8.46 -2.10 52.55
N ALA A 106 8.71 -1.16 53.47
CA ALA A 106 9.10 0.19 53.09
C ALA A 106 10.40 0.23 52.27
N GLY A 107 11.31 -0.73 52.48
CA GLY A 107 12.53 -0.90 51.69
C GLY A 107 12.23 -1.32 50.25
N ASP A 108 11.32 -2.28 50.06
CA ASP A 108 10.92 -2.77 48.73
C ASP A 108 10.24 -1.65 47.92
N ARG A 109 9.35 -0.88 48.56
CA ARG A 109 8.69 0.26 47.89
C ARG A 109 9.66 1.35 47.48
N LYS A 110 10.72 1.57 48.25
CA LYS A 110 11.78 2.53 47.87
C LYS A 110 12.56 2.06 46.64
N ALA A 111 12.80 0.75 46.50
CA ALA A 111 13.42 0.20 45.29
C ALA A 111 12.50 0.31 44.07
N ILE A 112 11.20 0.01 44.24
CA ILE A 112 10.19 0.21 43.18
C ILE A 112 10.12 1.68 42.75
N GLN A 113 10.13 2.62 43.71
CA GLN A 113 10.14 4.06 43.41
C GLN A 113 11.37 4.49 42.59
N ALA A 114 12.53 3.86 42.80
CA ALA A 114 13.72 4.15 42.00
C ALA A 114 13.57 3.69 40.53
N GLU A 115 12.97 2.51 40.30
CA GLU A 115 12.64 2.02 38.95
C GLU A 115 11.61 2.94 38.28
N VAL A 116 10.56 3.35 39.01
CA VAL A 116 9.59 4.34 38.53
C VAL A 116 10.29 5.66 38.14
N GLY A 117 11.20 6.18 38.95
CA GLY A 117 11.93 7.41 38.64
C GLY A 117 12.77 7.32 37.34
N GLN A 118 13.38 6.17 37.06
CA GLN A 118 14.10 5.94 35.81
C GLN A 118 13.16 5.90 34.60
N LEU A 119 12.03 5.21 34.72
CA LEU A 119 11.01 5.15 33.67
C LEU A 119 10.42 6.53 33.37
N LEU A 120 10.21 7.37 34.38
CA LEU A 120 9.76 8.75 34.20
C LEU A 120 10.81 9.62 33.51
N SER A 121 12.09 9.43 33.84
CA SER A 121 13.19 10.14 33.16
C SER A 121 13.26 9.75 31.67
N GLU A 122 13.00 8.48 31.36
CA GLU A 122 12.93 7.99 29.99
C GLU A 122 11.72 8.55 29.23
N LEU A 123 10.58 8.70 29.90
CA LEU A 123 9.39 9.37 29.34
C LEU A 123 9.71 10.83 28.96
N ASP A 124 10.36 11.58 29.85
CA ASP A 124 10.81 12.95 29.59
C ASP A 124 11.82 13.01 28.44
N ARG A 125 12.71 12.03 28.34
CA ARG A 125 13.65 11.91 27.23
C ARG A 125 12.91 11.71 25.90
N ILE A 126 11.92 10.81 25.82
CA ILE A 126 11.13 10.60 24.60
C ILE A 126 10.42 11.90 24.20
N ALA A 127 9.81 12.61 25.17
CA ALA A 127 9.15 13.89 24.93
C ALA A 127 10.11 14.94 24.36
N GLY A 128 11.29 15.11 24.94
CA GLY A 128 12.28 16.12 24.56
C GLY A 128 13.12 15.78 23.32
N THR A 129 13.21 14.50 22.93
CA THR A 129 14.04 14.06 21.79
C THR A 129 13.25 13.82 20.51
N THR A 130 11.93 13.61 20.58
CA THR A 130 11.10 13.35 19.40
C THR A 130 10.96 14.61 18.55
N GLU A 131 11.57 14.59 17.37
CA GLU A 131 11.57 15.70 16.43
C GLU A 131 11.37 15.25 14.97
N PHE A 132 10.82 16.14 14.17
CA PHE A 132 10.74 15.98 12.72
C PHE A 132 11.24 17.26 12.08
N ASN A 133 12.29 17.16 11.28
CA ASN A 133 12.93 18.29 10.60
C ASN A 133 13.32 19.45 11.55
N GLY A 134 13.85 19.10 12.73
CA GLY A 134 14.27 20.05 13.78
C GLY A 134 13.14 20.66 14.60
N GLN A 135 11.87 20.33 14.32
CA GLN A 135 10.73 20.73 15.15
C GLN A 135 10.42 19.63 16.17
N LYS A 136 10.43 19.99 17.45
CA LYS A 136 9.95 19.12 18.52
C LYS A 136 8.47 18.88 18.35
N LEU A 137 8.05 17.63 18.45
CA LEU A 137 6.65 17.24 18.25
C LEU A 137 5.91 17.05 19.57
N LEU A 138 6.65 16.69 20.62
CA LEU A 138 6.12 16.14 21.86
C LEU A 138 6.47 16.96 23.13
N ASP A 139 6.95 18.19 22.97
CA ASP A 139 7.33 19.09 24.07
C ASP A 139 6.31 20.20 24.37
N GLY A 140 5.20 20.23 23.64
CA GLY A 140 4.14 21.22 23.79
C GLY A 140 4.31 22.50 23.00
N SER A 141 5.42 22.66 22.26
CA SER A 141 5.64 23.78 21.35
C SER A 141 4.96 23.59 19.97
N PHE A 142 4.57 22.36 19.65
CA PHE A 142 3.99 22.00 18.35
C PHE A 142 2.48 22.29 18.27
N GLY A 143 2.13 23.47 17.74
CA GLY A 143 0.75 23.88 17.46
C GLY A 143 0.00 24.53 18.64
N SER A 144 -1.25 24.93 18.43
CA SER A 144 -2.12 25.55 19.46
C SER A 144 -2.69 24.56 20.47
N ALA A 145 -2.40 23.27 20.32
CA ALA A 145 -2.64 22.26 21.32
C ALA A 145 -1.33 22.10 22.11
N THR A 146 -1.22 22.79 23.24
CA THR A 146 -0.13 22.60 24.19
C THR A 146 -0.08 21.12 24.57
N PHE A 147 0.83 20.40 23.95
CA PHE A 147 1.12 19.02 24.24
C PHE A 147 1.99 18.94 25.49
N GLN A 148 1.36 19.00 26.66
CA GLN A 148 2.03 18.62 27.91
C GLN A 148 1.75 17.14 28.14
N LEU A 149 2.75 16.30 27.84
CA LEU A 149 2.78 14.84 28.00
C LEU A 149 2.51 14.35 29.44
N THR A 150 2.17 15.25 30.36
CA THR A 150 2.23 14.98 31.78
C THR A 150 1.05 15.53 32.57
N ALA A 151 -0.12 15.81 32.00
CA ALA A 151 -1.12 16.51 32.77
C ALA A 151 -2.55 16.06 32.48
N SER A 152 -3.06 15.17 33.33
CA SER A 152 -4.47 15.25 33.66
C SER A 152 -4.66 16.46 34.56
N ALA A 153 -5.62 17.30 34.20
CA ALA A 153 -6.18 18.26 35.13
C ALA A 153 -6.72 17.42 36.30
N SER A 154 -6.03 17.47 37.42
CA SER A 154 -6.40 16.76 38.65
C SER A 154 -5.91 17.67 39.77
N GLY A 155 -6.84 18.33 40.45
CA GLY A 155 -6.42 19.45 41.29
C GLY A 155 -7.47 20.06 42.19
N ALA A 156 -8.75 19.98 41.83
CA ALA A 156 -9.79 20.22 42.81
C ALA A 156 -9.96 18.92 43.62
N ALA A 157 -9.18 18.75 44.69
CA ALA A 157 -9.59 17.86 45.78
C ALA A 157 -10.19 18.75 46.84
N THR A 158 -11.49 18.62 47.04
CA THR A 158 -12.21 19.50 47.93
C THR A 158 -12.33 18.85 49.29
N THR A 159 -11.80 19.53 50.31
CA THR A 159 -11.87 19.10 51.69
C THR A 159 -13.30 19.13 52.18
N GLY A 160 -13.67 18.07 52.90
CA GLY A 160 -14.86 18.15 53.71
C GLY A 160 -14.74 19.16 54.83
N ALA A 161 -15.87 19.74 55.26
CA ALA A 161 -15.89 20.53 56.49
C ALA A 161 -15.24 19.73 57.63
N SER A 162 -14.47 20.43 58.48
CA SER A 162 -13.76 19.90 59.65
C SER A 162 -14.64 18.94 60.46
N ALA A 163 -14.04 17.87 61.01
CA ALA A 163 -14.73 16.86 61.80
C ALA A 163 -15.70 17.52 62.80
N GLY A 164 -17.00 17.24 62.74
CA GLY A 164 -18.04 17.98 63.47
C GLY A 164 -19.43 17.36 63.28
N SER A 165 -20.46 17.86 63.98
CA SER A 165 -21.81 17.28 64.04
C SER A 165 -22.37 16.89 62.66
N ALA A 166 -22.94 15.69 62.58
CA ALA A 166 -23.37 15.05 61.34
C ALA A 166 -24.46 15.85 60.59
N GLY A 167 -24.14 16.32 59.39
CA GLY A 167 -25.13 16.74 58.39
C GLY A 167 -24.69 17.93 57.54
N ALA A 168 -24.35 17.66 56.28
CA ALA A 168 -24.18 18.69 55.27
C ALA A 168 -25.50 19.42 54.98
N ALA A 169 -25.48 20.75 54.90
CA ALA A 169 -26.59 21.48 54.30
C ALA A 169 -26.71 21.13 52.81
N ALA A 170 -27.94 21.10 52.28
CA ALA A 170 -28.17 20.91 50.85
C ALA A 170 -27.50 22.03 50.04
N GLY A 171 -27.08 21.71 48.82
CA GLY A 171 -26.41 22.68 47.97
C GLY A 171 -26.19 22.18 46.56
N THR A 172 -25.25 22.80 45.85
CA THR A 172 -24.96 22.48 44.45
C THR A 172 -23.47 22.39 44.19
N VAL A 173 -23.09 21.59 43.19
CA VAL A 173 -21.76 21.52 42.61
C VAL A 173 -21.87 21.89 41.14
N VAL A 174 -21.13 22.92 40.72
CA VAL A 174 -21.04 23.38 39.34
C VAL A 174 -19.71 22.91 38.76
N ILE A 175 -19.79 22.15 37.68
CA ILE A 175 -18.65 21.60 36.95
C ILE A 175 -18.60 22.30 35.60
N ALA A 176 -17.54 23.06 35.33
CA ALA A 176 -17.29 23.67 34.04
C ALA A 176 -16.07 23.04 33.38
N GLY A 177 -16.32 22.01 32.56
CA GLY A 177 -15.33 21.37 31.69
C GLY A 177 -15.64 21.67 30.21
N LEU A 178 -15.88 20.63 29.40
CA LEU A 178 -16.34 20.77 28.01
C LEU A 178 -17.67 21.53 27.89
N GLN A 179 -18.55 21.30 28.86
CA GLN A 179 -19.77 22.05 29.09
C GLN A 179 -19.90 22.34 30.58
N THR A 180 -20.68 23.37 30.91
CA THR A 180 -21.02 23.68 32.30
C THR A 180 -22.29 22.93 32.71
N LYS A 181 -22.21 22.12 33.77
CA LYS A 181 -23.36 21.45 34.39
C LYS A 181 -23.40 21.73 35.89
N THR A 182 -24.61 21.80 36.43
CA THR A 182 -24.86 21.94 37.86
C THR A 182 -25.51 20.66 38.37
N VAL A 183 -25.00 20.15 39.49
CA VAL A 183 -25.43 18.93 40.16
C VAL A 183 -25.94 19.31 41.54
N ASN A 184 -27.09 18.76 41.95
CA ASN A 184 -27.68 19.02 43.26
C ASN A 184 -27.17 18.01 44.28
N VAL A 185 -26.80 18.50 45.47
CA VAL A 185 -26.36 17.69 46.60
C VAL A 185 -27.44 17.77 47.69
N ALA A 186 -27.99 16.62 48.05
CA ALA A 186 -29.00 16.52 49.10
C ALA A 186 -28.41 16.83 50.48
N ALA A 187 -29.26 17.23 51.43
CA ALA A 187 -28.86 17.37 52.83
C ALA A 187 -28.31 16.02 53.35
N SER A 188 -27.24 16.08 54.15
CA SER A 188 -26.48 14.91 54.61
C SER A 188 -25.90 14.03 53.49
N GLY A 189 -25.72 14.58 52.28
CA GLY A 189 -25.03 13.90 51.19
C GLY A 189 -23.56 13.62 51.54
N THR A 190 -23.12 12.39 51.28
CA THR A 190 -21.74 11.94 51.45
C THR A 190 -20.89 12.29 50.23
N ALA A 191 -19.56 12.23 50.35
CA ALA A 191 -18.66 12.40 49.21
C ALA A 191 -18.96 11.39 48.08
N ALA A 192 -19.36 10.17 48.45
CA ALA A 192 -19.82 9.13 47.51
C ALA A 192 -21.00 9.60 46.64
N ASP A 193 -21.97 10.27 47.25
CA ASP A 193 -23.17 10.73 46.55
C ASP A 193 -22.85 11.88 45.59
N ILE A 194 -21.93 12.77 45.99
CA ILE A 194 -21.42 13.86 45.15
C ILE A 194 -20.66 13.28 43.94
N ALA A 195 -19.74 12.34 44.17
CA ALA A 195 -18.97 11.72 43.09
C ALA A 195 -19.88 10.98 42.09
N SER A 196 -20.87 10.24 42.59
CA SER A 196 -21.87 9.57 41.75
C SER A 196 -22.65 10.57 40.88
N ALA A 197 -23.11 11.67 41.49
CA ALA A 197 -23.90 12.67 40.79
C ALA A 197 -23.08 13.47 39.74
N VAL A 198 -21.77 13.65 39.98
CA VAL A 198 -20.84 14.24 38.99
C VAL A 198 -20.56 13.26 37.85
N ASN A 199 -20.32 11.99 38.17
CA ASN A 199 -20.08 10.96 37.15
C ASN A 199 -21.29 10.77 36.22
N ALA A 200 -22.52 10.98 36.72
CA ALA A 200 -23.73 10.96 35.90
C ALA A 200 -23.77 12.05 34.80
N VAL A 201 -22.99 13.12 34.93
CA VAL A 201 -22.85 14.20 33.94
C VAL A 201 -21.48 14.21 33.25
N ALA A 202 -20.66 13.17 33.44
CA ALA A 202 -19.31 13.07 32.89
C ALA A 202 -19.30 13.10 31.36
N ASP A 203 -20.26 12.45 30.68
CA ASP A 203 -20.33 12.43 29.21
C ASP A 203 -20.48 13.82 28.60
N SER A 204 -21.13 14.75 29.32
CA SER A 204 -21.31 16.13 28.85
C SER A 204 -20.17 17.06 29.28
N THR A 205 -19.63 16.85 30.48
CA THR A 205 -18.64 17.76 31.09
C THR A 205 -17.20 17.36 30.81
N GLY A 206 -16.93 16.08 30.53
CA GLY A 206 -15.58 15.51 30.42
C GLY A 206 -14.86 15.37 31.78
N VAL A 207 -15.58 15.52 32.91
CA VAL A 207 -15.01 15.48 34.25
C VAL A 207 -15.59 14.29 35.02
N THR A 208 -14.73 13.45 35.56
CA THR A 208 -15.10 12.34 36.46
C THR A 208 -14.75 12.69 37.90
N ALA A 209 -15.35 12.00 38.85
CA ALA A 209 -15.12 12.20 40.27
C ALA A 209 -14.93 10.86 41.00
N SER A 210 -14.03 10.83 41.97
CA SER A 210 -13.84 9.73 42.91
C SER A 210 -13.99 10.24 44.33
N ALA A 211 -14.57 9.42 45.20
CA ALA A 211 -14.78 9.76 46.61
C ALA A 211 -13.96 8.82 47.50
N ARG A 212 -13.45 9.36 48.61
CA ARG A 212 -12.72 8.57 49.62
C ARG A 212 -12.75 9.27 50.96
N ASN A 213 -12.88 8.53 52.05
CA ASN A 213 -12.80 9.10 53.40
C ASN A 213 -11.60 8.53 54.14
N VAL A 214 -10.64 9.40 54.47
CA VAL A 214 -9.48 9.09 55.28
C VAL A 214 -9.52 9.97 56.52
N SER A 215 -9.37 9.37 57.70
CA SER A 215 -9.46 10.08 58.98
C SER A 215 -8.40 9.62 59.95
N GLU A 216 -7.86 10.53 60.75
CA GLU A 216 -6.95 10.20 61.85
C GLU A 216 -7.74 10.16 63.17
N LEU A 217 -7.75 9.00 63.82
CA LEU A 217 -8.32 8.78 65.15
C LEU A 217 -7.18 8.68 66.17
N LYS A 218 -7.19 9.54 67.18
CA LYS A 218 -6.26 9.51 68.31
C LYS A 218 -7.00 9.34 69.64
N PHE A 219 -6.31 8.78 70.62
CA PHE A 219 -6.85 8.50 71.95
C PHE A 219 -6.18 9.41 72.98
N SER A 220 -7.00 10.12 73.76
CA SER A 220 -6.51 11.07 74.78
C SER A 220 -5.85 10.41 76.00
N GLY A 221 -6.02 9.09 76.17
CA GLY A 221 -5.41 8.31 77.25
C GLY A 221 -5.53 6.80 77.02
N THR A 222 -5.08 6.04 78.00
CA THR A 222 -5.15 4.57 78.04
C THR A 222 -6.41 4.10 78.78
N GLY A 223 -6.94 2.94 78.42
CA GLY A 223 -8.15 2.39 79.06
C GLY A 223 -9.02 1.59 78.10
N SER A 224 -10.22 1.24 78.55
CA SER A 224 -11.20 0.54 77.72
C SER A 224 -12.06 1.53 76.94
N PHE A 225 -12.17 1.32 75.64
CA PHE A 225 -12.99 2.12 74.74
C PHE A 225 -14.13 1.28 74.19
N SER A 226 -15.33 1.87 74.10
CA SER A 226 -16.47 1.30 73.39
C SER A 226 -16.98 2.34 72.41
N LEU A 227 -16.78 2.12 71.12
CA LEU A 227 -17.08 3.08 70.06
C LEU A 227 -18.20 2.54 69.18
N ALA A 228 -19.30 3.26 69.05
CA ALA A 228 -20.32 2.92 68.05
C ALA A 228 -19.92 3.54 66.72
N VAL A 229 -19.53 2.70 65.76
CA VAL A 229 -18.96 3.10 64.48
C VAL A 229 -19.97 2.89 63.36
N LYS A 230 -20.21 3.95 62.57
CA LYS A 230 -21.08 3.93 61.40
C LYS A 230 -20.36 4.49 60.18
N GLY A 231 -20.26 3.67 59.13
CA GLY A 231 -19.83 4.02 57.79
C GLY A 231 -20.92 3.61 56.79
N GLU A 232 -20.72 2.46 56.13
CA GLU A 232 -21.66 1.90 55.15
C GLU A 232 -22.86 1.16 55.76
N ASN A 233 -22.74 0.74 57.02
CA ASN A 233 -23.79 0.09 57.78
C ASN A 233 -24.98 1.04 58.06
N SER A 234 -26.19 0.49 57.99
CA SER A 234 -27.44 1.20 58.33
C SER A 234 -27.52 1.55 59.82
N THR A 235 -27.09 0.63 60.68
CA THR A 235 -27.02 0.75 62.14
C THR A 235 -25.57 0.68 62.60
N ALA A 236 -25.16 1.53 63.55
CA ALA A 236 -23.79 1.58 64.07
C ALA A 236 -23.36 0.24 64.71
N SER A 237 -22.14 -0.21 64.41
CA SER A 237 -21.54 -1.41 64.98
C SER A 237 -20.68 -1.02 66.18
N ASN A 238 -20.83 -1.71 67.31
CA ASN A 238 -20.04 -1.41 68.50
C ASN A 238 -18.65 -2.06 68.43
N VAL A 239 -17.61 -1.26 68.62
CA VAL A 239 -16.20 -1.64 68.57
C VAL A 239 -15.61 -1.43 69.96
N THR A 240 -15.31 -2.52 70.66
CA THR A 240 -14.75 -2.49 72.02
C THR A 240 -13.32 -3.04 72.04
N PHE A 241 -12.41 -2.32 72.69
CA PHE A 241 -10.99 -2.69 72.80
C PHE A 241 -10.33 -1.97 73.98
N ASN A 242 -9.12 -2.40 74.34
CA ASN A 242 -8.30 -1.68 75.30
C ASN A 242 -7.10 -1.00 74.61
N VAL A 243 -6.82 0.23 75.02
CA VAL A 243 -5.58 0.95 74.66
C VAL A 243 -4.64 0.88 75.86
N THR A 244 -3.53 0.17 75.72
CA THR A 244 -2.54 -0.01 76.80
C THR A 244 -1.44 1.05 76.77
N ALA A 245 -1.18 1.65 75.61
CA ALA A 245 -0.37 2.84 75.41
C ALA A 245 -0.82 3.58 74.13
N ASN A 246 -0.99 4.90 74.18
CA ASN A 246 -1.50 5.70 73.06
C ASN A 246 -0.42 6.29 72.15
N SER A 247 0.85 5.90 72.33
CA SER A 247 2.01 6.34 71.53
C SER A 247 2.94 5.18 71.16
N SER A 248 2.39 3.98 70.94
CA SER A 248 3.16 2.81 70.51
C SER A 248 2.33 1.87 69.64
N ALA A 249 2.98 1.19 68.70
CA ALA A 249 2.32 0.22 67.83
C ALA A 249 1.69 -0.95 68.62
N ALA A 250 2.38 -1.45 69.63
CA ALA A 250 1.86 -2.52 70.50
C ALA A 250 0.63 -2.08 71.30
N GLY A 251 0.62 -0.84 71.80
CA GLY A 251 -0.46 -0.32 72.62
C GLY A 251 -1.77 -0.03 71.88
N LEU A 252 -1.70 0.07 70.55
CA LEU A 252 -2.83 0.36 69.65
C LEU A 252 -3.24 -0.85 68.80
N ALA A 253 -2.56 -2.00 68.92
CA ALA A 253 -2.80 -3.17 68.09
C ALA A 253 -4.22 -3.75 68.26
N GLU A 254 -4.75 -3.78 69.49
CA GLU A 254 -6.13 -4.22 69.75
C GLU A 254 -7.16 -3.31 69.11
N ALA A 255 -6.93 -1.99 69.11
CA ALA A 255 -7.80 -1.04 68.44
C ALA A 255 -7.84 -1.29 66.93
N VAL A 256 -6.67 -1.45 66.30
CA VAL A 256 -6.57 -1.77 64.85
C VAL A 256 -7.33 -3.05 64.52
N LYS A 257 -7.15 -4.11 65.33
CA LYS A 257 -7.85 -5.38 65.15
C LYS A 257 -9.36 -5.21 65.29
N ALA A 258 -9.83 -4.53 66.34
CA ALA A 258 -11.26 -4.38 66.62
C ALA A 258 -12.01 -3.61 65.52
N PHE A 259 -11.40 -2.56 64.94
CA PHE A 259 -11.96 -1.88 63.77
C PHE A 259 -12.00 -2.78 62.53
N ASN A 260 -10.93 -3.54 62.27
CA ASN A 260 -10.86 -4.42 61.11
C ASN A 260 -11.79 -5.64 61.22
N ASP A 261 -12.07 -6.15 62.41
CA ASP A 261 -13.02 -7.26 62.65
C ASP A 261 -14.46 -6.88 62.23
N VAL A 262 -14.83 -5.59 62.26
CA VAL A 262 -16.14 -5.08 61.80
C VAL A 262 -16.09 -4.39 60.43
N SER A 263 -14.95 -4.44 59.73
CA SER A 263 -14.75 -3.75 58.44
C SER A 263 -15.73 -4.20 57.35
N SER A 264 -16.13 -5.48 57.33
CA SER A 264 -17.09 -6.00 56.34
C SER A 264 -18.51 -5.42 56.48
N GLN A 265 -18.86 -4.89 57.65
CA GLN A 265 -20.14 -4.23 57.91
C GLN A 265 -20.04 -2.72 57.77
N THR A 266 -18.96 -2.14 58.31
CA THR A 266 -18.78 -0.69 58.39
C THR A 266 -18.16 -0.10 57.12
N GLY A 267 -17.47 -0.90 56.30
CA GLY A 267 -16.64 -0.46 55.19
C GLY A 267 -15.38 0.31 55.62
N ILE A 268 -15.04 0.30 56.92
CA ILE A 268 -13.92 1.05 57.48
C ILE A 268 -12.78 0.09 57.78
N THR A 269 -11.61 0.39 57.23
CA THR A 269 -10.35 -0.29 57.55
C THR A 269 -9.48 0.60 58.42
N ALA A 270 -8.73 0.00 59.35
CA ALA A 270 -7.85 0.70 60.26
C ALA A 270 -6.39 0.24 60.10
N LYS A 271 -5.47 1.20 60.14
CA LYS A 271 -4.02 0.97 60.26
C LYS A 271 -3.41 1.99 61.20
N LEU A 272 -2.19 1.76 61.68
CA LEU A 272 -1.45 2.78 62.45
C LEU A 272 -1.04 3.96 61.55
N ASN A 273 -0.99 5.16 62.13
CA ASN A 273 -0.33 6.30 61.49
C ASN A 273 1.21 6.11 61.51
N SER A 274 1.93 6.91 60.72
CA SER A 274 3.40 6.81 60.60
C SER A 274 4.13 6.92 61.93
N ASP A 275 3.56 7.68 62.86
CA ASP A 275 4.18 8.03 64.14
C ASP A 275 3.78 7.06 65.26
N ASN A 276 2.93 6.07 64.98
CA ASN A 276 2.36 5.12 65.94
C ASN A 276 1.63 5.79 67.14
N THR A 277 1.04 6.96 66.92
CA THR A 277 0.30 7.75 67.91
C THR A 277 -1.23 7.72 67.72
N GLY A 278 -1.70 7.07 66.65
CA GLY A 278 -3.11 7.00 66.30
C GLY A 278 -3.40 6.00 65.19
N LEU A 279 -4.66 5.93 64.80
CA LEU A 279 -5.18 5.07 63.74
C LEU A 279 -5.57 5.92 62.53
N ILE A 280 -5.19 5.48 61.34
CA ILE A 280 -5.76 5.94 60.09
C ILE A 280 -6.94 5.04 59.74
N LEU A 281 -8.14 5.63 59.76
CA LEU A 281 -9.37 4.99 59.35
C LEU A 281 -9.65 5.35 57.89
N THR A 282 -9.90 4.35 57.06
CA THR A 282 -10.16 4.53 55.63
C THR A 282 -11.45 3.85 55.23
N ASN A 283 -12.34 4.61 54.59
CA ASN A 283 -13.49 4.11 53.87
C ASN A 283 -13.33 4.47 52.38
N GLU A 284 -13.15 3.45 51.55
CA GLU A 284 -12.86 3.61 50.11
C GLU A 284 -14.09 3.99 49.28
N SER A 285 -15.31 3.81 49.78
CA SER A 285 -16.52 4.26 49.08
C SER A 285 -16.76 5.77 49.23
N GLY A 286 -16.08 6.42 50.17
CA GLY A 286 -16.25 7.85 50.45
C GLY A 286 -17.50 8.17 51.28
N LYS A 287 -18.06 7.18 51.99
CA LYS A 287 -19.08 7.40 53.01
C LYS A 287 -18.49 8.05 54.25
N ASP A 288 -19.32 8.76 55.01
CA ASP A 288 -18.89 9.46 56.22
C ASP A 288 -18.54 8.46 57.34
N ILE A 289 -17.48 8.73 58.09
CA ILE A 289 -17.04 7.92 59.23
C ILE A 289 -17.58 8.58 60.50
N ASN A 290 -18.62 7.99 61.08
CA ASN A 290 -19.25 8.47 62.31
C ASN A 290 -18.84 7.58 63.48
N ILE A 291 -18.34 8.19 64.55
CA ILE A 291 -17.89 7.49 65.75
C ILE A 291 -18.54 8.14 66.96
N ALA A 292 -19.40 7.39 67.65
CA ALA A 292 -19.94 7.78 68.94
C ALA A 292 -19.13 7.14 70.06
N ASN A 293 -18.61 7.95 70.99
CA ASN A 293 -17.81 7.48 72.10
C ASN A 293 -18.71 7.03 73.27
N GLY A 294 -18.88 5.72 73.43
CA GLY A 294 -19.62 5.09 74.52
C GLY A 294 -18.75 4.64 75.71
N ALA A 295 -17.50 5.09 75.81
CA ALA A 295 -16.58 4.65 76.86
C ALA A 295 -16.96 5.20 78.25
N SER A 296 -16.77 4.39 79.29
CA SER A 296 -17.02 4.74 80.70
C SER A 296 -15.81 5.46 81.33
N SER A 297 -15.97 6.76 81.66
CA SER A 297 -14.98 7.71 82.24
C SER A 297 -13.83 8.18 81.34
N ALA A 298 -13.57 9.50 81.35
CA ALA A 298 -12.40 10.30 80.90
C ALA A 298 -11.62 9.92 79.60
N ALA A 299 -12.02 8.88 78.89
CA ALA A 299 -11.37 8.34 77.71
C ALA A 299 -11.88 9.06 76.46
N GLY A 300 -11.40 10.28 76.23
CA GLY A 300 -11.71 11.06 75.03
C GLY A 300 -11.02 10.50 73.78
N ILE A 301 -11.67 10.69 72.64
CA ILE A 301 -11.07 10.46 71.32
C ILE A 301 -10.96 11.80 70.59
N THR A 302 -10.05 11.90 69.63
CA THR A 302 -10.04 13.00 68.66
C THR A 302 -10.07 12.43 67.26
N LEU A 303 -10.94 12.97 66.40
CA LEU A 303 -11.05 12.58 65.00
C LEU A 303 -10.71 13.77 64.11
N ALA A 304 -9.83 13.58 63.14
CA ALA A 304 -9.49 14.58 62.14
C ALA A 304 -9.75 14.03 60.74
N SER A 305 -10.46 14.80 59.90
CA SER A 305 -10.66 14.47 58.49
C SER A 305 -9.42 14.80 57.68
N GLN A 306 -9.18 14.07 56.59
CA GLN A 306 -8.11 14.39 55.65
C GLN A 306 -8.25 15.83 55.11
N ASP A 307 -7.15 16.59 55.17
CA ASP A 307 -7.01 17.83 54.43
C ASP A 307 -6.59 17.49 53.00
N ALA A 308 -7.58 17.28 52.13
CA ALA A 308 -7.39 16.95 50.73
C ALA A 308 -6.56 18.00 49.97
N THR A 309 -6.71 19.30 50.31
CA THR A 309 -6.02 20.39 49.62
C THR A 309 -4.54 20.41 49.99
N GLN A 310 -4.22 20.34 51.28
CA GLN A 310 -2.83 20.28 51.74
C GLN A 310 -2.19 18.94 51.35
N THR A 311 -2.91 17.81 51.44
CA THR A 311 -2.43 16.50 51.00
C THR A 311 -2.08 16.49 49.51
N LEU A 312 -2.86 17.19 48.70
CA LEU A 312 -2.56 17.37 47.28
C LEU A 312 -1.28 18.17 47.04
N SER A 313 -1.01 19.17 47.88
CA SER A 313 0.15 20.06 47.73
C SER A 313 1.46 19.44 48.22
N THR A 314 1.42 18.66 49.31
CA THR A 314 2.61 18.11 49.96
C THR A 314 2.94 16.71 49.50
N GLY A 315 1.96 15.97 48.96
CA GLY A 315 2.11 14.55 48.63
C GLY A 315 1.98 13.61 49.84
N ASP A 316 1.92 14.13 51.06
CA ASP A 316 1.74 13.35 52.29
C ASP A 316 0.33 13.49 52.85
N LEU A 317 -0.18 12.45 53.51
CA LEU A 317 -1.47 12.53 54.20
C LEU A 317 -1.40 13.60 55.28
N THR A 318 -2.19 14.67 55.11
CA THR A 318 -2.36 15.74 56.09
C THR A 318 -3.80 15.74 56.59
N PHE A 319 -4.00 16.19 57.81
CA PHE A 319 -5.28 16.16 58.49
C PHE A 319 -5.68 17.56 58.95
N THR A 320 -6.98 17.82 58.91
CA THR A 320 -7.60 19.04 59.44
C THR A 320 -7.47 19.12 60.96
N THR A 321 -7.89 20.24 61.56
CA THR A 321 -7.91 20.36 63.03
C THR A 321 -8.79 19.27 63.63
N ALA A 322 -8.24 18.49 64.56
CA ALA A 322 -8.94 17.36 65.17
C ALA A 322 -10.07 17.83 66.11
N THR A 323 -11.18 17.12 66.08
CA THR A 323 -12.33 17.39 66.95
C THR A 323 -12.42 16.35 68.05
N ALA A 324 -12.50 16.82 69.29
CA ALA A 324 -12.58 15.97 70.46
C ALA A 324 -14.01 15.45 70.68
N ALA A 325 -14.14 14.16 70.96
CA ALA A 325 -15.36 13.51 71.44
C ALA A 325 -15.12 12.91 72.83
N GLY A 326 -15.76 13.51 73.83
CA GLY A 326 -15.91 12.92 75.17
C GLY A 326 -17.00 11.85 75.20
N THR A 327 -17.22 11.23 76.37
CA THR A 327 -18.27 10.22 76.57
C THR A 327 -19.65 10.75 76.16
N GLY A 328 -20.39 9.94 75.39
CA GLY A 328 -21.75 10.23 74.92
C GLY A 328 -21.81 11.16 73.70
N THR A 329 -20.68 11.57 73.14
CA THR A 329 -20.63 12.46 71.97
C THR A 329 -20.27 11.71 70.70
N THR A 330 -20.79 12.18 69.57
CA THR A 330 -20.51 11.65 68.23
C THR A 330 -19.65 12.63 67.45
N VAL A 331 -18.56 12.15 66.89
CA VAL A 331 -17.76 12.87 65.90
C VAL A 331 -17.94 12.21 64.54
N ALA A 332 -18.10 13.04 63.51
CA ALA A 332 -18.16 12.59 62.13
C ALA A 332 -16.95 13.14 61.39
N SER A 333 -16.31 12.29 60.59
CA SER A 333 -15.37 12.71 59.58
C SER A 333 -16.00 12.49 58.22
N ARG A 334 -15.94 13.53 57.39
CA ARG A 334 -16.55 13.49 56.07
C ARG A 334 -15.54 13.13 54.99
N GLY A 335 -16.03 12.51 53.92
CA GLY A 335 -15.19 12.12 52.78
C GLY A 335 -14.68 13.31 51.96
N THR A 336 -13.68 13.03 51.13
CA THR A 336 -13.10 13.93 50.13
C THR A 336 -13.58 13.53 48.74
N VAL A 337 -13.76 14.51 47.84
CA VAL A 337 -14.06 14.29 46.43
C VAL A 337 -12.89 14.79 45.60
N GLU A 338 -12.36 13.91 44.75
CA GLU A 338 -11.29 14.23 43.81
C GLU A 338 -11.87 14.18 42.39
N TYR A 339 -11.82 15.33 41.71
CA TYR A 339 -12.26 15.49 40.32
C TYR A 339 -11.08 15.25 39.37
N ASN A 340 -11.35 14.67 38.20
CA ASN A 340 -10.32 14.34 37.22
C ASN A 340 -10.82 14.57 35.78
N SER A 341 -9.94 15.08 34.90
CA SER A 341 -10.22 15.24 33.47
C SER A 341 -8.92 15.24 32.65
N ASP A 342 -9.02 14.88 31.36
CA ASP A 342 -7.95 15.03 30.38
C ASP A 342 -7.79 16.49 29.89
N LYS A 343 -8.67 17.40 30.32
CA LYS A 343 -8.67 18.83 29.96
C LYS A 343 -8.87 19.73 31.18
N GLY A 344 -8.49 20.99 31.06
CA GLY A 344 -8.72 21.97 32.13
C GLY A 344 -10.21 22.12 32.47
N TYR A 345 -10.53 22.19 33.76
CA TYR A 345 -11.89 22.39 34.26
C TYR A 345 -11.89 23.29 35.50
N THR A 346 -13.07 23.77 35.89
CA THR A 346 -13.28 24.42 37.18
C THR A 346 -14.42 23.75 37.94
N VAL A 347 -14.29 23.68 39.26
CA VAL A 347 -15.35 23.21 40.16
C VAL A 347 -15.65 24.30 41.17
N SER A 348 -16.93 24.59 41.35
CA SER A 348 -17.43 25.46 42.42
C SER A 348 -18.68 24.83 43.02
N GLY A 349 -19.14 25.35 44.15
CA GLY A 349 -20.43 24.95 44.67
C GLY A 349 -20.98 25.90 45.71
N THR A 350 -22.20 25.63 46.14
CA THR A 350 -22.89 26.38 47.19
C THR A 350 -23.33 25.42 48.29
N GLY A 351 -23.44 25.91 49.53
CA GLY A 351 -23.78 25.08 50.70
C GLY A 351 -22.56 24.38 51.32
N ASP A 352 -22.81 23.47 52.27
CA ASP A 352 -21.77 22.66 52.93
C ASP A 352 -21.44 21.40 52.11
N THR A 353 -21.25 21.59 50.81
CA THR A 353 -21.20 20.52 49.80
C THR A 353 -19.79 20.02 49.50
N MET A 354 -18.85 20.21 50.42
CA MET A 354 -17.45 19.81 50.22
C MET A 354 -16.87 20.47 48.99
N THR A 355 -17.18 21.74 48.74
CA THR A 355 -16.66 22.54 47.64
C THR A 355 -16.61 24.00 48.07
N THR A 356 -15.76 24.82 47.45
CA THR A 356 -15.68 26.25 47.74
C THR A 356 -16.65 27.04 46.86
N THR A 357 -17.20 28.14 47.41
CA THR A 357 -18.02 29.10 46.65
C THR A 357 -17.23 29.81 45.55
N THR A 358 -15.91 29.93 45.72
CA THR A 358 -14.99 30.37 44.67
C THR A 358 -14.63 29.19 43.79
N ALA A 359 -14.68 29.39 42.46
CA ALA A 359 -14.31 28.37 41.50
C ALA A 359 -12.84 27.97 41.65
N THR A 360 -12.62 26.70 42.01
CA THR A 360 -11.29 26.11 42.05
C THR A 360 -10.94 25.65 40.64
N THR A 361 -9.86 26.20 40.09
CA THR A 361 -9.34 25.81 38.78
C THR A 361 -8.52 24.54 38.93
N SER A 362 -8.67 23.61 38.00
CA SER A 362 -7.86 22.40 37.98
C SER A 362 -6.38 22.72 37.82
N SER A 363 -5.54 22.23 38.74
CA SER A 363 -4.09 22.16 38.54
C SER A 363 -3.74 20.93 37.72
N MET A 364 -2.68 21.02 36.93
CA MET A 364 -2.12 19.88 36.21
C MET A 364 -1.12 19.16 37.11
N LYS A 365 -1.34 17.88 37.42
CA LYS A 365 -0.34 17.07 38.16
C LYS A 365 0.60 16.44 37.16
N SER A 366 1.88 16.79 37.26
CA SER A 366 2.92 16.19 36.42
C SER A 366 3.11 14.72 36.76
N VAL A 367 3.19 13.87 35.74
CA VAL A 367 3.61 12.47 35.89
C VAL A 367 5.00 12.37 36.55
N SER A 368 5.82 13.43 36.46
CA SER A 368 7.13 13.52 37.14
C SER A 368 7.05 13.56 38.68
N THR A 369 5.90 13.90 39.26
CA THR A 369 5.72 13.98 40.72
C THR A 369 5.10 12.70 41.31
N ILE A 370 5.10 11.59 40.57
CA ILE A 370 4.60 10.31 41.06
C ILE A 370 5.53 9.74 42.14
N ASP A 371 4.95 9.51 43.32
CA ASP A 371 5.61 8.80 44.42
C ASP A 371 4.79 7.58 44.84
N VAL A 372 5.38 6.40 44.69
CA VAL A 372 4.82 5.09 45.08
C VAL A 372 5.47 4.54 46.34
N SER A 373 6.30 5.31 47.06
CA SER A 373 6.97 4.86 48.29
C SER A 373 6.00 4.49 49.43
N THR A 374 4.76 4.97 49.36
CA THR A 374 3.67 4.66 50.29
C THR A 374 2.49 3.98 49.58
N VAL A 375 1.69 3.17 50.30
CA VAL A 375 0.46 2.56 49.74
C VAL A 375 -0.47 3.64 49.20
N ASP A 376 -0.59 4.75 49.94
CA ASP A 376 -1.45 5.86 49.55
C ASP A 376 -0.93 6.56 48.27
N GLY A 377 0.39 6.79 48.23
CA GLY A 377 1.09 7.28 47.04
C GLY A 377 0.86 6.40 45.82
N SER A 378 0.94 5.09 45.99
CA SER A 378 0.69 4.11 44.91
C SER A 378 -0.74 4.18 44.38
N THR A 379 -1.74 4.28 45.25
CA THR A 379 -3.15 4.41 44.83
C THR A 379 -3.39 5.72 44.07
N ARG A 380 -2.75 6.83 44.48
CA ARG A 380 -2.83 8.10 43.75
C ARG A 380 -2.07 8.06 42.43
N ALA A 381 -0.90 7.42 42.40
CA ALA A 381 -0.11 7.20 41.21
C ALA A 381 -0.93 6.48 40.13
N LEU A 382 -1.67 5.42 40.50
CA LEU A 382 -2.54 4.69 39.57
C LEU A 382 -3.57 5.61 38.89
N LYS A 383 -4.21 6.52 39.64
CA LYS A 383 -5.16 7.48 39.06
C LYS A 383 -4.50 8.43 38.05
N ILE A 384 -3.32 8.95 38.40
CA ILE A 384 -2.56 9.86 37.53
C ILE A 384 -2.14 9.12 36.25
N ILE A 385 -1.67 7.88 36.38
CA ILE A 385 -1.20 7.06 35.25
C ILE A 385 -2.37 6.65 34.34
N ASP A 386 -3.50 6.23 34.89
CA ASP A 386 -4.69 5.86 34.10
C ASP A 386 -5.18 7.05 33.27
N ALA A 387 -5.14 8.25 33.86
CA ALA A 387 -5.54 9.48 33.19
C ALA A 387 -4.49 9.93 32.14
N ALA A 388 -3.19 9.76 32.40
CA ALA A 388 -2.12 9.98 31.43
C ALA A 388 -2.18 8.99 30.25
N LEU A 389 -2.46 7.70 30.52
CA LEU A 389 -2.68 6.68 29.50
C LEU A 389 -3.89 7.01 28.62
N SER A 390 -4.98 7.50 29.20
CA SER A 390 -6.15 7.96 28.45
C SER A 390 -5.78 9.11 27.50
N ALA A 391 -5.02 10.10 27.98
CA ALA A 391 -4.55 11.22 27.16
C ALA A 391 -3.63 10.76 26.01
N VAL A 392 -2.66 9.87 26.27
CA VAL A 392 -1.80 9.27 25.25
C VAL A 392 -2.62 8.53 24.20
N ASN A 393 -3.59 7.72 24.61
CA ASN A 393 -4.46 6.98 23.69
C ASN A 393 -5.34 7.91 22.85
N GLY A 394 -5.91 8.97 23.44
CA GLY A 394 -6.68 9.98 22.72
C GLY A 394 -5.86 10.70 21.65
N GLN A 395 -4.60 11.01 21.95
CA GLN A 395 -3.70 11.63 20.98
C GLN A 395 -3.30 10.66 19.86
N ARG A 396 -3.00 9.39 20.18
CA ARG A 396 -2.73 8.35 19.17
C ARG A 396 -3.92 8.15 18.24
N ALA A 397 -5.14 8.14 18.77
CA ALA A 397 -6.35 8.09 17.96
C ALA A 397 -6.48 9.30 17.02
N SER A 398 -6.13 10.49 17.49
CA SER A 398 -6.15 11.72 16.68
C SER A 398 -5.11 11.68 15.54
N PHE A 399 -3.89 11.22 15.81
CA PHE A 399 -2.86 11.02 14.78
C PHE A 399 -3.25 9.92 13.78
N GLY A 400 -3.87 8.83 14.24
CA GLY A 400 -4.40 7.79 13.36
C GLY A 400 -5.50 8.31 12.42
N ALA A 401 -6.45 9.09 12.95
CA ALA A 401 -7.50 9.72 12.14
C ALA A 401 -6.92 10.71 11.10
N LEU A 402 -5.87 11.45 11.49
CA LEU A 402 -5.18 12.39 10.61
C LEU A 402 -4.41 11.66 9.50
N GLN A 403 -3.78 10.52 9.80
CA GLN A 403 -3.16 9.64 8.79
C GLN A 403 -4.20 9.15 7.77
N SER A 404 -5.34 8.59 8.22
CA SER A 404 -6.39 8.14 7.30
C SER A 404 -6.97 9.27 6.44
N ARG A 405 -7.05 10.48 7.00
CA ARG A 405 -7.48 11.67 6.26
C ARG A 405 -6.46 12.06 5.18
N PHE A 406 -5.15 11.99 5.47
CA PHE A 406 -4.12 12.25 4.47
C PHE A 406 -4.05 11.17 3.39
N GLU A 407 -4.20 9.89 3.73
CA GLU A 407 -4.26 8.79 2.76
C GLU A 407 -5.43 9.00 1.77
N THR A 408 -6.61 9.33 2.29
CA THR A 408 -7.78 9.64 1.47
C THR A 408 -7.56 10.88 0.60
N ALA A 409 -6.93 11.92 1.15
CA ALA A 409 -6.59 13.12 0.39
C ALA A 409 -5.59 12.84 -0.74
N ILE A 410 -4.56 12.02 -0.49
CA ILE A 410 -3.58 11.60 -1.50
C ILE A 410 -4.25 10.80 -2.61
N ALA A 411 -5.12 9.85 -2.27
CA ALA A 411 -5.88 9.08 -3.27
C ALA A 411 -6.69 10.02 -4.19
N ASN A 412 -7.42 10.96 -3.61
CA ASN A 412 -8.20 11.95 -4.37
C ASN A 412 -7.33 12.87 -5.23
N LEU A 413 -6.18 13.32 -4.71
CA LEU A 413 -5.21 14.15 -5.43
C LEU A 413 -4.62 13.39 -6.62
N ASN A 414 -4.27 12.11 -6.45
CA ASN A 414 -3.72 11.27 -7.51
C ASN A 414 -4.75 11.03 -8.61
N THR A 415 -5.99 10.66 -8.26
CA THR A 415 -7.08 10.51 -9.24
C THR A 415 -7.35 11.82 -9.98
N SER A 416 -7.33 12.96 -9.29
CA SER A 416 -7.51 14.27 -9.93
C SER A 416 -6.33 14.61 -10.86
N SER A 417 -5.10 14.28 -10.46
CA SER A 417 -3.88 14.45 -11.27
C SER A 417 -3.90 13.58 -12.53
N GLU A 418 -4.37 12.34 -12.43
CA GLU A 418 -4.54 11.43 -13.56
C GLU A 418 -5.61 11.94 -14.54
N ASN A 419 -6.79 12.30 -14.02
CA ASN A 419 -7.88 12.87 -14.84
C ASN A 419 -7.45 14.15 -15.56
N MET A 420 -6.69 15.00 -14.88
CA MET A 420 -6.16 16.23 -15.46
C MET A 420 -5.07 15.95 -16.51
N SER A 421 -4.22 14.95 -16.27
CA SER A 421 -3.19 14.51 -17.21
C SER A 421 -3.80 13.91 -18.48
N ALA A 422 -4.82 13.06 -18.33
CA ALA A 422 -5.57 12.51 -19.47
C ALA A 422 -6.30 13.61 -20.26
N SER A 423 -6.87 14.60 -19.57
CA SER A 423 -7.52 15.75 -20.21
C SER A 423 -6.51 16.64 -20.94
N ARG A 424 -5.32 16.87 -20.37
CA ARG A 424 -4.22 17.58 -21.04
C ARG A 424 -3.74 16.82 -22.27
N SER A 425 -3.54 15.51 -22.15
CA SER A 425 -3.07 14.65 -23.25
C SER A 425 -4.00 14.72 -24.45
N ARG A 426 -5.32 14.64 -24.25
CA ARG A 426 -6.31 14.81 -25.34
C ARG A 426 -6.24 16.16 -26.06
N ILE A 427 -5.81 17.22 -25.38
CA ILE A 427 -5.74 18.57 -25.95
C ILE A 427 -4.39 18.78 -26.64
N GLN A 428 -3.30 18.38 -25.98
CA GLN A 428 -1.95 18.78 -26.34
C GLN A 428 -1.20 17.74 -27.16
N ASP A 429 -1.44 16.44 -26.94
CA ASP A 429 -0.66 15.37 -27.56
C ASP A 429 -1.17 15.08 -28.97
N ALA A 430 -0.25 14.67 -29.84
CA ALA A 430 -0.56 14.26 -31.20
C ALA A 430 -0.87 12.75 -31.25
N ASP A 431 -1.95 12.39 -31.94
CA ASP A 431 -2.20 10.99 -32.30
C ASP A 431 -1.22 10.57 -33.40
N PHE A 432 -0.28 9.69 -33.04
CA PHE A 432 0.75 9.19 -33.95
C PHE A 432 0.16 8.52 -35.20
N ALA A 433 -0.96 7.81 -35.08
CA ALA A 433 -1.59 7.15 -36.22
C ALA A 433 -2.14 8.17 -37.22
N SER A 434 -2.81 9.20 -36.70
CA SER A 434 -3.34 10.30 -37.51
C SER A 434 -2.24 11.14 -38.16
N GLU A 435 -1.22 11.54 -37.40
CA GLU A 435 -0.11 12.35 -37.94
C GLU A 435 0.80 11.56 -38.90
N THR A 436 0.97 10.25 -38.70
CA THR A 436 1.69 9.40 -39.67
C THR A 436 0.90 9.25 -40.98
N ALA A 437 -0.43 9.16 -40.91
CA ALA A 437 -1.28 9.16 -42.09
C ALA A 437 -1.25 10.51 -42.82
N ASN A 438 -1.28 11.63 -42.10
CA ASN A 438 -1.14 12.96 -42.67
C ASN A 438 0.24 13.19 -43.29
N LEU A 439 1.31 12.73 -42.62
CA LEU A 439 2.68 12.75 -43.14
C LEU A 439 2.77 11.96 -44.44
N SER A 440 2.28 10.72 -44.44
CA SER A 440 2.30 9.85 -45.63
C SER A 440 1.50 10.48 -46.78
N ARG A 441 0.31 11.02 -46.49
CA ARG A 441 -0.50 11.77 -47.47
C ARG A 441 0.27 12.97 -48.04
N ALA A 442 0.91 13.76 -47.19
CA ALA A 442 1.67 14.94 -47.60
C ALA A 442 2.92 14.58 -48.42
N GLN A 443 3.62 13.50 -48.08
CA GLN A 443 4.74 12.96 -48.85
C GLN A 443 4.31 12.47 -50.23
N ILE A 444 3.19 11.73 -50.31
CA ILE A 444 2.62 11.27 -51.58
C ILE A 444 2.20 12.47 -52.45
N LEU A 445 1.56 13.49 -51.87
CA LEU A 445 1.19 14.72 -52.59
C LEU A 445 2.41 15.52 -53.05
N GLN A 446 3.48 15.57 -52.26
CA GLN A 446 4.75 16.20 -52.66
C GLN A 446 5.40 15.43 -53.83
N GLN A 447 5.45 14.10 -53.75
CA GLN A 447 5.97 13.24 -54.81
C GLN A 447 5.10 13.32 -56.08
N ALA A 448 3.78 13.39 -55.95
CA ALA A 448 2.86 13.57 -57.07
C ALA A 448 2.97 14.98 -57.69
N GLY A 449 3.09 16.02 -56.87
CA GLY A 449 3.25 17.40 -57.35
C GLY A 449 4.60 17.65 -58.03
N THR A 450 5.65 16.96 -57.61
CA THR A 450 6.96 16.96 -58.29
C THR A 450 6.95 16.09 -59.55
N ALA A 451 6.27 14.94 -59.53
CA ALA A 451 6.11 14.06 -60.69
C ALA A 451 5.20 14.64 -61.79
N MET A 452 4.18 15.42 -61.45
CA MET A 452 3.35 16.17 -62.40
C MET A 452 4.14 17.25 -63.18
N GLY A 453 5.35 17.59 -62.74
CA GLY A 453 6.28 18.47 -63.44
C GLY A 453 7.22 17.79 -64.44
N LEU A 454 7.17 16.45 -64.59
CA LEU A 454 8.06 15.68 -65.47
C LEU A 454 7.28 14.97 -66.60
N PRO A 455 7.90 14.65 -67.75
CA PRO A 455 7.22 13.99 -68.86
C PRO A 455 6.71 12.61 -68.46
N MET A 456 5.42 12.38 -68.69
CA MET A 456 4.66 11.20 -68.30
C MET A 456 4.83 10.10 -69.34
N SER A 457 5.99 9.43 -69.33
CA SER A 457 6.20 8.16 -70.06
C SER A 457 6.95 7.22 -69.13
N GLU A 458 6.40 6.03 -68.91
CA GLU A 458 6.95 4.92 -68.11
C GLU A 458 6.86 5.03 -66.58
N ARG A 459 5.71 4.61 -66.02
CA ARG A 459 5.68 3.78 -64.80
C ARG A 459 4.50 2.81 -64.85
N GLN A 460 4.80 1.52 -64.96
CA GLN A 460 3.88 0.48 -64.51
C GLN A 460 3.90 0.48 -62.97
N GLN A 461 2.74 0.67 -62.34
CA GLN A 461 2.57 0.50 -60.90
C GLN A 461 2.33 -0.99 -60.61
N GLU A 462 3.35 -1.70 -60.11
CA GLU A 462 3.17 -3.04 -59.58
C GLU A 462 2.76 -3.00 -58.10
N THR A 463 1.83 -3.88 -57.72
CA THR A 463 1.28 -4.02 -56.37
C THR A 463 2.34 -4.50 -55.38
N PRO A 464 2.50 -3.88 -54.19
CA PRO A 464 3.54 -4.27 -53.22
C PRO A 464 3.32 -5.68 -52.66
N VAL A 465 4.40 -6.45 -52.57
CA VAL A 465 4.42 -7.84 -52.05
C VAL A 465 4.89 -7.82 -50.60
N TYR A 466 4.01 -8.15 -49.66
CA TYR A 466 4.33 -8.18 -48.23
C TYR A 466 4.84 -9.53 -47.76
N VAL A 467 5.58 -9.56 -46.64
CA VAL A 467 6.09 -10.79 -46.02
C VAL A 467 5.00 -11.85 -45.80
N THR A 468 3.77 -11.41 -45.53
CA THR A 468 2.60 -12.25 -45.31
C THR A 468 1.36 -11.51 -45.80
N GLN A 469 0.38 -12.28 -46.28
CA GLN A 469 -0.96 -11.82 -46.60
C GLN A 469 -1.98 -12.83 -46.06
N PRO A 470 -3.08 -12.38 -45.41
CA PRO A 470 -4.14 -13.30 -44.98
C PRO A 470 -4.75 -14.01 -46.19
N TYR A 471 -5.00 -15.31 -46.03
CA TYR A 471 -5.95 -15.99 -46.90
C TYR A 471 -7.37 -15.62 -46.45
N LEU A 472 -8.13 -15.00 -47.33
CA LEU A 472 -9.53 -14.68 -47.11
C LEU A 472 -10.37 -15.65 -47.96
N PRO A 473 -11.19 -16.54 -47.35
CA PRO A 473 -12.14 -17.32 -48.12
C PRO A 473 -13.16 -16.40 -48.83
N PRO A 474 -13.85 -16.87 -49.87
CA PRO A 474 -14.96 -16.13 -50.48
C PRO A 474 -15.92 -15.62 -49.39
N LEU A 475 -16.33 -14.36 -49.50
CA LEU A 475 -17.15 -13.72 -48.46
C LEU A 475 -18.45 -14.49 -48.23
N GLU A 476 -18.97 -15.12 -49.28
CA GLU A 476 -20.18 -15.94 -49.30
C GLU A 476 -20.08 -17.16 -48.37
N GLU A 477 -18.87 -17.71 -48.15
CA GLU A 477 -18.63 -18.81 -47.20
C GLU A 477 -18.63 -18.32 -45.75
N PHE A 478 -18.31 -17.04 -45.52
CA PHE A 478 -18.28 -16.42 -44.20
C PHE A 478 -19.65 -15.89 -43.74
N LEU A 479 -20.47 -15.41 -44.68
CA LEU A 479 -21.79 -14.83 -44.38
C LEU A 479 -22.73 -15.74 -43.58
N PRO A 480 -22.82 -17.07 -43.79
CA PRO A 480 -23.66 -17.96 -42.99
C PRO A 480 -23.30 -17.96 -41.49
N TYR A 481 -22.01 -17.89 -41.16
CA TYR A 481 -21.56 -17.81 -39.77
C TYR A 481 -22.00 -16.49 -39.12
N LEU A 482 -21.82 -15.37 -39.82
CA LEU A 482 -22.26 -14.05 -39.34
C LEU A 482 -23.77 -13.97 -39.17
N ARG A 483 -24.56 -14.49 -40.12
CA ARG A 483 -26.03 -14.55 -40.01
C ARG A 483 -26.45 -15.36 -38.78
N GLY A 484 -25.84 -16.53 -38.58
CA GLY A 484 -26.10 -17.35 -37.40
C GLY A 484 -25.77 -16.64 -36.08
N ILE A 485 -24.72 -15.81 -36.03
CA ILE A 485 -24.40 -14.96 -34.87
C ILE A 485 -25.48 -13.89 -34.68
N TRP A 486 -25.90 -13.22 -35.75
CA TRP A 486 -26.91 -12.15 -35.74
C TRP A 486 -28.28 -12.66 -35.27
N ASP A 487 -28.70 -13.83 -35.77
CA ASP A 487 -29.97 -14.46 -35.43
C ASP A 487 -30.02 -14.89 -33.97
N ARG A 488 -28.92 -15.47 -33.46
CA ARG A 488 -28.82 -15.93 -32.06
C ARG A 488 -28.62 -14.78 -31.07
N LYS A 489 -28.08 -13.64 -31.53
CA LYS A 489 -27.67 -12.50 -30.67
C LYS A 489 -26.65 -12.88 -29.58
N ILE A 490 -25.85 -13.91 -29.82
CA ILE A 490 -24.77 -14.37 -28.93
C ILE A 490 -23.44 -14.02 -29.60
N LEU A 491 -22.81 -12.93 -29.15
CA LEU A 491 -21.60 -12.37 -29.76
C LEU A 491 -20.29 -12.91 -29.15
N THR A 492 -20.31 -13.35 -27.89
CA THR A 492 -19.13 -13.75 -27.10
C THR A 492 -19.55 -14.72 -25.98
N ASN A 493 -18.74 -14.88 -24.92
CA ASN A 493 -19.03 -15.60 -23.67
C ASN A 493 -19.38 -17.08 -23.90
N ASN A 494 -18.42 -17.84 -24.45
CA ASN A 494 -18.56 -19.27 -24.73
C ASN A 494 -19.77 -19.60 -25.64
N GLY A 495 -20.04 -18.74 -26.64
CA GLY A 495 -21.11 -18.96 -27.61
C GLY A 495 -20.85 -20.14 -28.57
N PRO A 496 -21.83 -20.52 -29.41
CA PRO A 496 -21.73 -21.72 -30.25
C PRO A 496 -20.50 -21.76 -31.17
N CYS A 497 -20.11 -20.64 -31.77
CA CYS A 497 -18.92 -20.58 -32.63
C CYS A 497 -17.60 -20.79 -31.85
N HIS A 498 -17.56 -20.42 -30.57
CA HIS A 498 -16.41 -20.67 -29.70
C HIS A 498 -16.26 -22.17 -29.44
N GLN A 499 -17.35 -22.81 -28.99
CA GLN A 499 -17.37 -24.25 -28.69
C GLN A 499 -17.08 -25.10 -29.94
N GLU A 500 -17.64 -24.73 -31.09
CA GLU A 500 -17.39 -25.43 -32.36
C GLU A 500 -15.91 -25.32 -32.79
N LEU A 501 -15.32 -24.12 -32.66
CA LEU A 501 -13.92 -23.91 -32.99
C LEU A 501 -13.01 -24.71 -32.04
N GLU A 502 -13.29 -24.67 -30.74
CA GLU A 502 -12.53 -25.40 -29.72
C GLU A 502 -12.54 -26.91 -30.00
N PHE A 503 -13.72 -27.49 -30.25
CA PHE A 503 -13.88 -28.90 -30.59
C PHE A 503 -13.10 -29.27 -31.87
N LYS A 504 -13.25 -28.49 -32.94
CA LYS A 504 -12.54 -28.74 -34.21
C LYS A 504 -11.03 -28.66 -34.07
N LEU A 505 -10.54 -27.78 -33.20
CA LEU A 505 -9.11 -27.67 -32.94
C LEU A 505 -8.58 -28.85 -32.11
N GLN A 506 -9.34 -29.33 -31.13
CA GLN A 506 -8.99 -30.52 -30.36
C GLN A 506 -8.85 -31.74 -31.28
N GLU A 507 -9.82 -31.93 -32.18
CA GLU A 507 -9.79 -33.01 -33.17
C GLU A 507 -8.62 -32.86 -34.15
N TYR A 508 -8.43 -31.68 -34.75
CA TYR A 508 -7.38 -31.45 -35.75
C TYR A 508 -5.95 -31.60 -35.17
N LEU A 509 -5.73 -31.05 -33.97
CA LEU A 509 -4.43 -31.09 -33.31
C LEU A 509 -4.19 -32.37 -32.51
N GLY A 510 -5.23 -33.20 -32.30
CA GLY A 510 -5.15 -34.41 -31.49
C GLY A 510 -4.87 -34.13 -30.02
N LEU A 511 -5.44 -33.05 -29.47
CA LEU A 511 -5.24 -32.61 -28.09
C LEU A 511 -6.52 -32.83 -27.27
N GLN A 512 -6.38 -33.30 -26.04
CA GLN A 512 -7.52 -33.53 -25.15
C GLN A 512 -8.17 -32.23 -24.69
N HIS A 513 -7.38 -31.20 -24.44
CA HIS A 513 -7.85 -29.92 -23.92
C HIS A 513 -7.24 -28.76 -24.73
N ILE A 514 -8.09 -27.83 -25.13
CA ILE A 514 -7.74 -26.54 -25.71
C ILE A 514 -8.59 -25.49 -24.99
N SER A 515 -8.08 -24.28 -24.86
CA SER A 515 -8.87 -23.13 -24.41
C SER A 515 -8.56 -21.93 -25.30
N LEU A 516 -9.61 -21.22 -25.73
CA LEU A 516 -9.48 -20.11 -26.65
C LEU A 516 -9.38 -18.76 -25.91
N PHE A 517 -8.36 -17.99 -26.26
CA PHE A 517 -8.12 -16.65 -25.74
C PHE A 517 -8.22 -15.62 -26.87
N ALA A 518 -8.37 -14.34 -26.49
CA ALA A 518 -8.44 -13.25 -27.45
C ALA A 518 -7.14 -13.07 -28.26
N ASN A 519 -5.97 -13.42 -27.69
CA ASN A 519 -4.68 -13.42 -28.37
C ASN A 519 -3.65 -14.29 -27.63
N GLY A 520 -2.52 -14.57 -28.28
CA GLY A 520 -1.44 -15.40 -27.72
C GLY A 520 -0.75 -14.81 -26.48
N THR A 521 -0.68 -13.48 -26.34
CA THR A 521 -0.08 -12.85 -25.16
C THR A 521 -0.91 -13.08 -23.90
N ILE A 522 -2.24 -12.92 -23.99
CA ILE A 522 -3.15 -13.21 -22.87
C ILE A 522 -3.12 -14.70 -22.53
N ALA A 523 -3.00 -15.59 -23.54
CA ALA A 523 -2.85 -17.02 -23.30
C ALA A 523 -1.56 -17.34 -22.54
N LEU A 524 -0.41 -16.74 -22.89
CA LEU A 524 0.84 -16.87 -22.13
C LEU A 524 0.72 -16.34 -20.70
N VAL A 525 0.15 -15.13 -20.54
CA VAL A 525 -0.09 -14.53 -19.21
C VAL A 525 -0.95 -15.45 -18.34
N THR A 526 -2.02 -16.00 -18.92
CA THR A 526 -2.94 -16.90 -18.21
C THR A 526 -2.27 -18.23 -17.89
N ALA A 527 -1.46 -18.79 -18.80
CA ALA A 527 -0.72 -20.03 -18.57
C ALA A 527 0.25 -19.90 -17.38
N LEU A 528 0.99 -18.78 -17.31
CA LEU A 528 1.89 -18.49 -16.19
C LEU A 528 1.13 -18.38 -14.86
N GLN A 529 -0.03 -17.73 -14.85
CA GLN A 529 -0.88 -17.60 -13.66
C GLN A 529 -1.52 -18.92 -13.24
N ALA A 530 -2.01 -19.71 -14.19
CA ALA A 530 -2.64 -21.00 -13.94
C ALA A 530 -1.68 -22.00 -13.30
N LEU A 531 -0.41 -21.99 -13.73
CA LEU A 531 0.67 -22.79 -13.16
C LEU A 531 1.33 -22.14 -11.93
N ARG A 532 0.89 -20.94 -11.53
CA ARG A 532 1.41 -20.17 -10.38
C ARG A 532 2.92 -19.92 -10.46
N ILE A 533 3.41 -19.63 -11.65
CA ILE A 533 4.83 -19.35 -11.89
C ILE A 533 5.21 -18.00 -11.27
N THR A 534 6.33 -17.97 -10.54
CA THR A 534 6.84 -16.78 -9.84
C THR A 534 8.38 -16.78 -9.86
N GLY A 535 9.03 -15.70 -9.43
CA GLY A 535 10.50 -15.66 -9.38
C GLY A 535 11.13 -15.50 -10.77
N GLU A 536 11.99 -16.45 -11.16
CA GLU A 536 12.76 -16.43 -12.41
C GLU A 536 12.26 -17.47 -13.42
N VAL A 537 12.21 -17.09 -14.69
CA VAL A 537 11.88 -18.01 -15.79
C VAL A 537 12.94 -17.92 -16.87
N ILE A 538 13.53 -19.07 -17.19
CA ILE A 538 14.54 -19.19 -18.25
C ILE A 538 13.83 -19.12 -19.60
N THR A 539 14.29 -18.25 -20.49
CA THR A 539 13.69 -18.09 -21.83
C THR A 539 14.73 -17.64 -22.86
N THR A 540 14.33 -17.66 -24.13
CA THR A 540 15.19 -17.23 -25.25
C THR A 540 15.17 -15.70 -25.42
N PRO A 541 16.31 -15.05 -25.71
CA PRO A 541 16.34 -13.65 -26.15
C PRO A 541 15.89 -13.50 -27.61
N TYR A 542 15.69 -14.59 -28.33
CA TYR A 542 15.42 -14.60 -29.76
C TYR A 542 14.00 -15.09 -30.06
N SER A 543 13.03 -14.18 -29.93
CA SER A 543 11.62 -14.41 -30.23
C SER A 543 10.91 -13.07 -30.47
N PHE A 544 9.60 -13.11 -30.69
CA PHE A 544 8.75 -11.93 -30.59
C PHE A 544 8.60 -11.49 -29.12
N VAL A 545 8.53 -10.18 -28.89
CA VAL A 545 8.58 -9.59 -27.54
C VAL A 545 7.48 -10.09 -26.58
N ALA A 546 6.36 -10.60 -27.11
CA ALA A 546 5.27 -11.14 -26.31
C ALA A 546 5.72 -12.23 -25.33
N THR A 547 6.71 -13.05 -25.69
CA THR A 547 7.24 -14.12 -24.82
C THR A 547 7.76 -13.52 -23.51
N ALA A 548 8.71 -12.59 -23.56
CA ALA A 548 9.28 -11.98 -22.35
C ALA A 548 8.33 -10.97 -21.69
N HIS A 549 7.53 -10.22 -22.46
CA HIS A 549 6.55 -9.29 -21.86
C HIS A 549 5.50 -10.03 -21.04
N SER A 550 5.13 -11.26 -21.41
CA SER A 550 4.18 -12.06 -20.61
C SER A 550 4.74 -12.40 -19.22
N LEU A 551 6.06 -12.57 -19.09
CA LEU A 551 6.75 -12.74 -17.81
C LEU A 551 6.74 -11.44 -17.01
N LEU A 552 7.20 -10.34 -17.62
CA LEU A 552 7.25 -9.03 -16.97
C LEU A 552 5.87 -8.58 -16.48
N TRP A 553 4.81 -8.83 -17.25
CA TRP A 553 3.44 -8.45 -16.91
C TRP A 553 2.90 -9.24 -15.71
N ASN A 554 3.45 -10.42 -15.44
CA ASN A 554 3.17 -11.22 -14.24
C ASN A 554 4.14 -10.95 -13.08
N GLY A 555 5.03 -9.95 -13.19
CA GLY A 555 6.05 -9.68 -12.19
C GLY A 555 7.14 -10.75 -12.11
N ILE A 556 7.29 -11.56 -13.15
CA ILE A 556 8.28 -12.64 -13.27
C ILE A 556 9.53 -12.09 -13.97
N LYS A 557 10.71 -12.42 -13.44
CA LYS A 557 11.99 -11.98 -14.00
C LYS A 557 12.44 -12.93 -15.12
N PRO A 558 12.60 -12.47 -16.38
CA PRO A 558 13.15 -13.30 -17.43
C PRO A 558 14.66 -13.51 -17.23
N VAL A 559 15.10 -14.75 -17.42
CA VAL A 559 16.51 -15.14 -17.46
C VAL A 559 16.81 -15.59 -18.89
N PHE A 560 17.49 -14.73 -19.66
CA PHE A 560 17.83 -15.03 -21.05
C PHE A 560 18.99 -16.03 -21.12
N VAL A 561 18.77 -17.10 -21.88
CA VAL A 561 19.78 -18.08 -22.24
C VAL A 561 19.91 -18.11 -23.76
N ASP A 562 21.16 -18.19 -24.24
CA ASP A 562 21.47 -18.10 -25.66
C ASP A 562 20.84 -19.24 -26.48
N ILE A 563 20.79 -19.03 -27.80
CA ILE A 563 20.22 -20.00 -28.75
C ILE A 563 21.29 -20.92 -29.33
N ASP A 564 20.83 -22.08 -29.80
CA ASP A 564 21.61 -22.93 -30.69
C ASP A 564 21.69 -22.25 -32.07
N PRO A 565 22.89 -22.02 -32.62
CA PRO A 565 23.07 -21.31 -33.88
C PRO A 565 22.52 -22.06 -35.11
N GLN A 566 22.25 -23.36 -35.02
CA GLN A 566 21.71 -24.16 -36.14
C GLN A 566 20.18 -24.14 -36.19
N THR A 567 19.54 -24.30 -35.03
CA THR A 567 18.07 -24.38 -34.91
C THR A 567 17.42 -23.03 -34.59
N LEU A 568 18.19 -22.08 -34.04
CA LEU A 568 17.76 -20.81 -33.46
C LEU A 568 16.78 -20.94 -32.29
N ASN A 569 16.62 -22.15 -31.75
CA ASN A 569 15.85 -22.42 -30.54
C ASN A 569 16.73 -22.27 -29.29
N LEU A 570 16.09 -22.21 -28.13
CA LEU A 570 16.78 -22.18 -26.83
C LEU A 570 17.75 -23.37 -26.70
N ASP A 571 19.03 -23.11 -26.40
CA ASP A 571 20.06 -24.15 -26.30
C ASP A 571 19.94 -24.90 -24.96
N PRO A 572 19.53 -26.19 -24.95
CA PRO A 572 19.37 -26.95 -23.71
C PRO A 572 20.67 -27.07 -22.91
N ALA A 573 21.83 -27.11 -23.58
CA ALA A 573 23.12 -27.28 -22.92
C ALA A 573 23.53 -26.05 -22.07
N LYS A 574 22.86 -24.90 -22.28
CA LYS A 574 23.11 -23.66 -21.54
C LYS A 574 22.07 -23.38 -20.45
N ILE A 575 21.00 -24.19 -20.36
CA ILE A 575 19.89 -23.95 -19.40
C ILE A 575 20.36 -24.17 -17.96
N GLU A 576 21.00 -25.30 -17.67
CA GLU A 576 21.36 -25.67 -16.29
C GLU A 576 22.25 -24.61 -15.60
N ALA A 577 23.18 -24.02 -16.36
CA ALA A 577 24.07 -22.96 -15.85
C ALA A 577 23.33 -21.67 -15.47
N ALA A 578 22.09 -21.49 -15.93
CA ALA A 578 21.26 -20.33 -15.64
C ALA A 578 20.24 -20.58 -14.51
N ILE A 579 20.15 -21.80 -13.99
CA ILE A 579 19.23 -22.15 -12.91
C ILE A 579 19.71 -21.55 -11.59
N THR A 580 18.79 -20.91 -10.87
CA THR A 580 18.99 -20.38 -9.52
C THR A 580 17.92 -20.94 -8.58
N PRO A 581 18.04 -20.76 -7.25
CA PRO A 581 16.96 -21.10 -6.31
C PRO A 581 15.64 -20.36 -6.55
N GLN A 582 15.64 -19.29 -7.38
CA GLN A 582 14.43 -18.55 -7.76
C GLN A 582 13.82 -19.04 -9.07
N THR A 583 14.49 -19.92 -9.81
CA THR A 583 13.99 -20.43 -11.09
C THR A 583 12.81 -21.38 -10.86
N THR A 584 11.68 -21.12 -11.53
CA THR A 584 10.46 -21.93 -11.37
C THR A 584 9.95 -22.53 -12.69
N ALA A 585 10.35 -21.97 -13.83
CA ALA A 585 9.96 -22.50 -15.13
C ALA A 585 10.97 -22.22 -16.24
N ILE A 586 10.81 -22.94 -17.35
CA ILE A 586 11.46 -22.73 -18.64
C ILE A 586 10.36 -22.38 -19.65
N LEU A 587 10.55 -21.27 -20.37
CA LEU A 587 9.65 -20.77 -21.42
C LEU A 587 10.39 -20.76 -22.77
N PRO A 588 10.62 -21.92 -23.41
CA PRO A 588 11.18 -22.01 -24.75
C PRO A 588 10.17 -21.57 -25.83
N VAL A 589 10.68 -21.26 -27.03
CA VAL A 589 9.88 -20.86 -28.20
C VAL A 589 10.22 -21.79 -29.36
N HIS A 590 9.20 -22.35 -30.01
CA HIS A 590 9.37 -23.08 -31.28
C HIS A 590 9.60 -22.09 -32.43
N CYS A 591 10.84 -21.63 -32.61
CA CYS A 591 11.17 -20.53 -33.50
C CYS A 591 10.83 -20.88 -34.97
N TYR A 592 10.08 -20.02 -35.64
CA TYR A 592 9.55 -20.20 -37.01
C TYR A 592 8.75 -21.49 -37.28
N GLY A 593 8.37 -22.24 -36.25
CA GLY A 593 7.72 -23.54 -36.38
C GLY A 593 8.69 -24.72 -36.30
N HIS A 594 9.98 -24.48 -36.07
CA HIS A 594 10.96 -25.52 -35.78
C HIS A 594 10.81 -25.97 -34.32
N PRO A 595 10.56 -27.27 -34.06
CA PRO A 595 10.50 -27.82 -32.71
C PRO A 595 11.78 -27.54 -31.92
N CYS A 596 11.63 -27.23 -30.63
CA CYS A 596 12.76 -27.24 -29.70
C CYS A 596 13.17 -28.70 -29.43
N ASP A 597 14.33 -28.90 -28.80
CA ASP A 597 14.68 -30.19 -28.21
C ASP A 597 13.82 -30.44 -26.96
N VAL A 598 12.58 -30.88 -27.19
CA VAL A 598 11.57 -31.06 -26.16
C VAL A 598 11.98 -32.12 -25.14
N ALA A 599 12.75 -33.13 -25.57
CA ALA A 599 13.22 -34.20 -24.70
C ALA A 599 14.31 -33.69 -23.74
N ALA A 600 15.31 -32.97 -24.25
CA ALA A 600 16.35 -32.41 -23.39
C ALA A 600 15.80 -31.39 -22.41
N ILE A 601 14.91 -30.49 -22.86
CA ILE A 601 14.30 -29.47 -22.00
C ILE A 601 13.42 -30.12 -20.92
N GLN A 602 12.64 -31.15 -21.26
CA GLN A 602 11.81 -31.86 -20.28
C GLN A 602 12.68 -32.59 -19.24
N ASN A 603 13.75 -33.26 -19.67
CA ASN A 603 14.67 -33.92 -18.74
C ASN A 603 15.29 -32.92 -17.74
N ILE A 604 15.69 -31.73 -18.19
CA ILE A 604 16.19 -30.67 -17.31
C ILE A 604 15.07 -30.22 -16.36
N ALA A 605 13.87 -29.98 -16.86
CA ALA A 605 12.76 -29.54 -16.02
C ALA A 605 12.43 -30.56 -14.91
N ASP A 606 12.38 -31.85 -15.26
CA ASP A 606 12.10 -32.93 -14.32
C ASP A 606 13.19 -33.05 -13.24
N ASN A 607 14.47 -32.91 -13.62
CA ASN A 607 15.61 -32.98 -12.70
C ASN A 607 15.60 -31.87 -11.64
N TYR A 608 15.13 -30.66 -11.99
CA TYR A 608 15.15 -29.49 -11.09
C TYR A 608 13.75 -29.09 -10.59
N GLY A 609 12.71 -29.87 -10.91
CA GLY A 609 11.33 -29.59 -10.53
C GLY A 609 10.75 -28.31 -11.14
N LEU A 610 11.18 -27.95 -12.35
CA LEU A 610 10.73 -26.75 -13.08
C LEU A 610 9.50 -27.07 -13.94
N LYS A 611 8.70 -26.05 -14.21
CA LYS A 611 7.61 -26.13 -15.20
C LYS A 611 8.10 -25.80 -16.60
N VAL A 612 7.50 -26.41 -17.63
CA VAL A 612 7.82 -26.12 -19.03
C VAL A 612 6.59 -25.57 -19.73
N ILE A 613 6.70 -24.35 -20.23
CA ILE A 613 5.63 -23.71 -21.01
C ILE A 613 6.21 -23.42 -22.39
N TYR A 614 5.64 -23.97 -23.46
CA TYR A 614 6.11 -23.66 -24.81
C TYR A 614 5.35 -22.45 -25.37
N ASP A 615 6.08 -21.41 -25.76
CA ASP A 615 5.56 -20.44 -26.73
C ASP A 615 5.59 -21.08 -28.12
N ALA A 616 4.48 -21.72 -28.43
CA ALA A 616 4.23 -22.41 -29.68
C ALA A 616 3.55 -21.50 -30.70
N ALA A 617 3.68 -20.17 -30.58
CA ALA A 617 3.01 -19.23 -31.46
C ALA A 617 3.22 -19.56 -32.94
N HIS A 618 4.37 -20.09 -33.36
CA HIS A 618 4.65 -20.42 -34.76
C HIS A 618 4.34 -21.88 -35.15
N ALA A 619 3.93 -22.72 -34.22
CA ALA A 619 3.93 -24.18 -34.39
C ALA A 619 2.55 -24.79 -34.72
N PHE A 620 1.60 -24.00 -35.22
CA PHE A 620 0.28 -24.53 -35.60
C PHE A 620 0.40 -25.57 -36.71
N GLY A 621 -0.08 -26.79 -36.46
CA GLY A 621 0.00 -27.91 -37.40
C GLY A 621 1.38 -28.55 -37.55
N VAL A 622 2.36 -28.15 -36.72
CA VAL A 622 3.68 -28.80 -36.67
C VAL A 622 3.56 -30.13 -35.93
N ARG A 623 4.15 -31.18 -36.49
CA ARG A 623 4.14 -32.53 -35.91
C ARG A 623 5.55 -33.10 -35.82
N ASP A 624 5.79 -33.83 -34.74
CA ASP A 624 6.92 -34.75 -34.59
C ASP A 624 6.46 -36.18 -34.93
N THR A 625 7.26 -37.18 -34.56
CA THR A 625 6.99 -38.60 -34.84
C THR A 625 5.77 -39.17 -34.14
N GLU A 626 5.31 -38.59 -33.01
CA GLU A 626 4.18 -39.12 -32.24
C GLU A 626 2.94 -38.22 -32.26
N GLY A 627 2.97 -37.13 -33.03
CA GLY A 627 1.79 -36.27 -33.25
C GLY A 627 2.08 -34.78 -33.15
N SER A 628 1.11 -34.00 -32.68
CA SER A 628 1.25 -32.56 -32.53
C SER A 628 2.34 -32.21 -31.52
N ILE A 629 3.20 -31.24 -31.87
CA ILE A 629 4.26 -30.76 -30.98
C ILE A 629 3.70 -30.07 -29.72
N LEU A 630 2.44 -29.62 -29.78
CA LEU A 630 1.76 -28.92 -28.69
C LEU A 630 1.41 -29.81 -27.50
N ARG A 631 1.67 -31.12 -27.58
CA ARG A 631 1.48 -32.06 -26.46
C ARG A 631 2.60 -31.99 -25.43
N HIS A 632 3.71 -31.33 -25.76
CA HIS A 632 4.89 -31.24 -24.90
C HIS A 632 4.79 -30.08 -23.91
N GLY A 633 5.49 -30.24 -22.78
CA GLY A 633 5.47 -29.31 -21.65
C GLY A 633 4.19 -29.39 -20.82
N ASP A 634 4.13 -28.62 -19.74
CA ASP A 634 2.92 -28.47 -18.91
C ASP A 634 1.81 -27.74 -19.68
N LEU A 635 2.17 -26.72 -20.46
CA LEU A 635 1.26 -25.96 -21.33
C LEU A 635 1.97 -25.51 -22.61
N SER A 636 1.25 -25.53 -23.73
CA SER A 636 1.71 -24.99 -25.02
C SER A 636 0.77 -23.90 -25.50
N VAL A 637 1.30 -22.71 -25.82
CA VAL A 637 0.49 -21.56 -26.23
C VAL A 637 0.61 -21.29 -27.72
N LEU A 638 -0.52 -21.31 -28.41
CA LEU A 638 -0.63 -20.98 -29.83
C LEU A 638 -1.03 -19.51 -30.05
N SER A 639 -0.76 -19.03 -31.26
CA SER A 639 -1.30 -17.76 -31.75
C SER A 639 -1.99 -17.94 -33.11
N PHE A 640 -3.24 -17.48 -33.22
CA PHE A 640 -3.98 -17.39 -34.47
C PHE A 640 -3.71 -16.04 -35.13
N HIS A 641 -2.80 -16.05 -36.10
CA HIS A 641 -2.48 -14.91 -36.95
C HIS A 641 -3.11 -15.10 -38.33
N ALA A 642 -3.14 -14.04 -39.15
CA ALA A 642 -3.57 -14.06 -40.56
C ALA A 642 -2.99 -15.22 -41.41
N THR A 643 -1.92 -15.86 -40.95
CA THR A 643 -1.27 -17.01 -41.57
C THR A 643 -1.93 -18.37 -41.26
N LYS A 644 -2.96 -18.47 -40.40
CA LYS A 644 -3.47 -19.76 -39.86
C LYS A 644 -4.99 -19.83 -39.84
N LEU A 645 -5.61 -19.77 -41.02
CA LEU A 645 -7.07 -19.78 -41.15
C LEU A 645 -7.51 -20.87 -42.15
N GLN A 646 -8.84 -21.05 -42.27
CA GLN A 646 -9.57 -22.13 -42.95
C GLN A 646 -8.84 -22.75 -44.18
N HIS A 647 -8.98 -24.08 -44.33
CA HIS A 647 -8.22 -24.92 -45.27
C HIS A 647 -6.72 -25.05 -44.98
N ILE A 648 -6.37 -25.15 -43.70
CA ILE A 648 -4.97 -25.13 -43.25
C ILE A 648 -4.10 -26.19 -43.94
N ASP A 649 -4.60 -27.39 -44.23
CA ASP A 649 -3.79 -28.42 -44.91
C ASP A 649 -3.43 -28.01 -46.35
N LYS A 650 -4.36 -27.37 -47.08
CA LYS A 650 -4.08 -26.81 -48.41
C LYS A 650 -3.08 -25.66 -48.33
N VAL A 651 -3.21 -24.80 -47.31
CA VAL A 651 -2.28 -23.69 -47.07
C VAL A 651 -0.88 -24.20 -46.73
N ILE A 652 -0.77 -25.22 -45.88
CA ILE A 652 0.51 -25.85 -45.53
C ILE A 652 1.15 -26.50 -46.76
N ALA A 653 0.38 -27.23 -47.57
CA ALA A 653 0.87 -27.83 -48.81
C ALA A 653 1.41 -26.76 -49.78
N ARG A 654 0.63 -25.70 -50.05
CA ARG A 654 1.07 -24.61 -50.93
C ARG A 654 2.31 -23.88 -50.41
N ARG A 655 2.42 -23.69 -49.09
CA ARG A 655 3.64 -23.12 -48.48
C ARG A 655 4.84 -24.04 -48.59
N ALA A 656 4.64 -25.36 -48.48
CA ALA A 656 5.70 -26.33 -48.69
C ALA A 656 6.26 -26.25 -50.13
N ASP A 657 5.39 -26.08 -51.13
CA ASP A 657 5.80 -25.89 -52.53
C ASP A 657 6.63 -24.61 -52.72
N ILE A 658 6.14 -23.48 -52.20
CA ILE A 658 6.85 -22.19 -52.24
C ILE A 658 8.19 -22.28 -51.50
N HIS A 659 8.22 -22.92 -50.34
CA HIS A 659 9.42 -23.12 -49.55
C HIS A 659 10.45 -23.98 -50.31
N ALA A 660 10.02 -25.08 -50.95
CA ALA A 660 10.88 -25.92 -51.77
C ALA A 660 11.43 -25.13 -52.98
N ARG A 661 10.62 -24.26 -53.58
CA ARG A 661 11.04 -23.38 -54.69
C ARG A 661 12.09 -22.38 -54.24
N TYR A 662 11.88 -21.64 -53.16
CA TYR A 662 12.91 -20.74 -52.62
C TYR A 662 14.20 -21.48 -52.28
N ARG A 663 14.13 -22.63 -51.60
CA ARG A 663 15.33 -23.42 -51.28
C ARG A 663 16.09 -23.83 -52.53
N ARG A 664 15.40 -24.24 -53.60
CA ARG A 664 16.05 -24.60 -54.87
C ARG A 664 16.71 -23.38 -55.54
N LEU A 665 16.02 -22.24 -55.59
CA LEU A 665 16.48 -21.05 -56.30
C LEU A 665 17.60 -20.31 -55.58
N LEU A 666 17.63 -20.38 -54.25
CA LEU A 666 18.62 -19.73 -53.40
C LEU A 666 19.76 -20.67 -52.98
N ALA A 667 19.70 -21.96 -53.32
CA ALA A 667 20.76 -22.91 -53.04
C ALA A 667 22.06 -22.53 -53.76
N GLY A 668 23.18 -22.55 -53.02
CA GLY A 668 24.50 -22.29 -53.58
C GLY A 668 24.87 -20.81 -53.72
N ILE A 669 24.02 -19.87 -53.30
CA ILE A 669 24.38 -18.46 -53.22
C ILE A 669 25.33 -18.26 -52.03
N ASN A 670 26.56 -17.81 -52.29
CA ASN A 670 27.55 -17.57 -51.24
C ASN A 670 27.05 -16.53 -50.24
N GLY A 671 27.20 -16.79 -48.95
CA GLY A 671 26.71 -15.90 -47.89
C GLY A 671 25.20 -15.98 -47.57
N ILE A 672 24.42 -16.84 -48.26
CA ILE A 672 23.01 -17.11 -47.90
C ILE A 672 22.88 -18.51 -47.29
N ALA A 673 22.44 -18.57 -46.03
CA ALA A 673 22.20 -19.82 -45.32
C ALA A 673 20.73 -20.00 -44.92
N PHE A 674 20.33 -21.26 -44.71
CA PHE A 674 18.99 -21.63 -44.26
C PHE A 674 19.03 -22.23 -42.87
N ILE A 675 17.97 -22.03 -42.09
CA ILE A 675 17.79 -22.69 -40.79
C ILE A 675 17.57 -24.20 -41.01
N GLN A 676 18.16 -25.02 -40.15
CA GLN A 676 17.94 -26.47 -40.14
C GLN A 676 16.68 -26.82 -39.34
N SER A 677 16.00 -27.90 -39.74
CA SER A 677 14.72 -28.29 -39.15
C SER A 677 14.64 -29.80 -38.99
N ASP A 678 14.36 -30.23 -37.75
CA ASP A 678 14.12 -31.63 -37.40
C ASP A 678 12.64 -32.01 -37.35
N ALA A 679 11.75 -31.07 -37.72
CA ALA A 679 10.31 -31.30 -37.75
C ALA A 679 9.94 -32.40 -38.76
N HIS A 680 9.20 -33.42 -38.31
CA HIS A 680 8.66 -34.46 -39.19
C HIS A 680 7.62 -33.89 -40.17
N ARG A 681 6.75 -32.98 -39.69
CA ARG A 681 5.86 -32.17 -40.54
C ARG A 681 5.93 -30.71 -40.10
N HIS A 682 6.37 -29.84 -41.00
CA HIS A 682 6.48 -28.39 -40.77
C HIS A 682 5.31 -27.64 -41.43
N ASN A 683 4.97 -26.44 -40.93
CA ASN A 683 3.84 -25.64 -41.46
C ASN A 683 4.24 -24.57 -42.48
N HIS A 684 5.55 -24.33 -42.62
CA HIS A 684 6.19 -23.41 -43.56
C HIS A 684 5.61 -21.99 -43.52
N ALA A 685 5.16 -21.53 -42.34
CA ALA A 685 4.57 -20.20 -42.18
C ALA A 685 5.58 -19.05 -42.40
N TYR A 686 6.88 -19.34 -42.32
CA TYR A 686 7.97 -18.39 -42.51
C TYR A 686 9.03 -18.96 -43.45
N PHE A 687 9.70 -18.07 -44.19
CA PHE A 687 10.91 -18.41 -44.95
C PHE A 687 12.07 -17.49 -44.55
N PRO A 688 12.75 -17.80 -43.42
CA PRO A 688 13.94 -17.08 -43.01
C PRO A 688 15.17 -17.49 -43.82
N ILE A 689 15.96 -16.49 -44.23
CA ILE A 689 17.33 -16.65 -44.72
C ILE A 689 18.29 -15.93 -43.77
N LEU A 690 19.49 -16.48 -43.62
CA LEU A 690 20.60 -15.86 -42.89
C LEU A 690 21.56 -15.25 -43.90
N VAL A 691 21.69 -13.93 -43.87
CA VAL A 691 22.63 -13.15 -44.70
C VAL A 691 23.94 -13.03 -43.92
N GLY A 692 24.93 -13.83 -44.30
CA GLY A 692 26.27 -13.82 -43.73
C GLY A 692 27.13 -12.68 -44.24
N GLU A 693 28.31 -12.51 -43.64
CA GLU A 693 29.28 -11.49 -44.03
C GLU A 693 29.88 -11.73 -45.42
N ASP A 694 29.87 -12.97 -45.89
CA ASP A 694 30.33 -13.35 -47.24
C ASP A 694 29.36 -12.94 -48.35
N TYR A 695 28.17 -12.43 -48.01
CA TYR A 695 27.23 -11.89 -48.98
C TYR A 695 27.61 -10.42 -49.31
N PRO A 696 27.53 -9.96 -50.58
CA PRO A 696 28.11 -8.67 -50.99
C PRO A 696 27.55 -7.41 -50.30
N ILE A 697 26.37 -7.51 -49.69
CA ILE A 697 25.73 -6.41 -48.96
C ILE A 697 25.20 -6.91 -47.61
N SER A 698 25.05 -6.01 -46.64
CA SER A 698 24.50 -6.39 -45.33
C SER A 698 23.02 -6.82 -45.43
N ARG A 699 22.53 -7.55 -44.43
CA ARG A 699 21.10 -7.92 -44.31
C ARG A 699 20.18 -6.70 -44.46
N ASP A 700 20.52 -5.59 -43.81
CA ASP A 700 19.71 -4.37 -43.86
C ASP A 700 19.75 -3.69 -45.25
N ALA A 701 20.90 -3.73 -45.93
CA ALA A 701 21.00 -3.25 -47.31
C ALA A 701 20.19 -4.13 -48.27
N LEU A 702 20.22 -5.47 -48.11
CA LEU A 702 19.38 -6.39 -48.87
C LEU A 702 17.89 -6.14 -48.61
N TYR A 703 17.52 -5.90 -47.36
CA TYR A 703 16.15 -5.56 -46.99
C TYR A 703 15.66 -4.29 -47.71
N GLU A 704 16.45 -3.21 -47.71
CA GLU A 704 16.08 -1.98 -48.42
C GLU A 704 16.10 -2.17 -49.95
N HIS A 705 17.02 -2.98 -50.49
CA HIS A 705 17.05 -3.31 -51.91
C HIS A 705 15.77 -4.04 -52.38
N LEU A 706 15.33 -5.06 -51.64
CA LEU A 706 14.06 -5.74 -51.93
C LEU A 706 12.87 -4.78 -51.82
N LYS A 707 12.88 -3.92 -50.81
CA LYS A 707 11.82 -2.92 -50.58
C LYS A 707 11.71 -1.89 -51.71
N LEU A 708 12.83 -1.49 -52.32
CA LEU A 708 12.84 -0.63 -53.52
C LEU A 708 12.15 -1.30 -54.72
N HIS A 709 12.18 -2.63 -54.78
CA HIS A 709 11.47 -3.45 -55.77
C HIS A 709 10.05 -3.85 -55.32
N GLY A 710 9.49 -3.16 -54.32
CA GLY A 710 8.14 -3.44 -53.82
C GLY A 710 8.01 -4.73 -52.99
N ILE A 711 9.13 -5.36 -52.62
CA ILE A 711 9.16 -6.61 -51.84
C ILE A 711 9.46 -6.27 -50.37
N HIS A 712 8.44 -6.39 -49.52
CA HIS A 712 8.51 -6.02 -48.11
C HIS A 712 8.69 -7.23 -47.20
N GLY A 713 9.95 -7.67 -47.01
CA GLY A 713 10.31 -8.68 -46.01
C GLY A 713 10.18 -8.22 -44.55
N ARG A 714 10.62 -9.06 -43.61
CA ARG A 714 10.73 -8.72 -42.18
C ARG A 714 12.01 -9.26 -41.56
N ARG A 715 12.57 -8.52 -40.61
CA ARG A 715 13.73 -8.90 -39.82
C ARG A 715 13.27 -9.59 -38.54
N TYR A 716 12.56 -10.71 -38.67
CA TYR A 716 12.14 -11.47 -37.50
C TYR A 716 13.31 -12.32 -37.01
N PHE A 717 13.90 -12.15 -35.83
CA PHE A 717 13.62 -11.10 -34.84
C PHE A 717 14.82 -10.16 -34.66
N HIS A 718 14.56 -8.87 -34.85
CA HIS A 718 15.55 -7.81 -34.75
C HIS A 718 14.97 -6.53 -34.14
N PRO A 719 15.63 -5.93 -33.13
CA PRO A 719 16.79 -6.46 -32.40
C PRO A 719 16.38 -7.61 -31.44
N PRO A 720 17.32 -8.38 -30.82
CA PRO A 720 16.94 -9.44 -29.88
C PRO A 720 16.26 -8.83 -28.65
N ILE A 721 15.36 -9.58 -28.00
CA ILE A 721 14.53 -9.09 -26.88
C ILE A 721 15.40 -8.54 -25.74
N SER A 722 16.52 -9.21 -25.44
CA SER A 722 17.49 -8.80 -24.42
C SER A 722 18.00 -7.36 -24.58
N SER A 723 17.99 -6.82 -25.80
CA SER A 723 18.44 -5.45 -26.08
C SER A 723 17.43 -4.36 -25.73
N PHE A 724 16.17 -4.72 -25.43
CA PHE A 724 15.12 -3.73 -25.21
C PHE A 724 15.35 -3.00 -23.88
N PRO A 725 14.94 -1.72 -23.75
CA PRO A 725 15.24 -0.90 -22.57
C PRO A 725 14.84 -1.51 -21.22
N MET A 726 13.75 -2.27 -21.16
CA MET A 726 13.27 -2.93 -19.94
C MET A 726 14.09 -4.18 -19.53
N TYR A 727 14.88 -4.75 -20.45
CA TYR A 727 15.61 -5.99 -20.22
C TYR A 727 17.12 -5.81 -20.23
N LYS A 728 17.65 -4.83 -20.97
CA LYS A 728 19.09 -4.62 -21.18
C LYS A 728 19.93 -4.47 -19.90
N ALA A 729 19.29 -4.14 -18.77
CA ALA A 729 19.93 -4.02 -17.47
C ALA A 729 20.03 -5.36 -16.70
N LEU A 730 19.35 -6.41 -17.17
CA LEU A 730 19.42 -7.74 -16.56
C LEU A 730 20.81 -8.35 -16.82
N PRO A 731 21.43 -8.99 -15.82
CA PRO A 731 22.73 -9.67 -16.02
C PRO A 731 22.70 -10.71 -17.14
N SER A 732 21.59 -11.46 -17.27
CA SER A 732 21.36 -12.44 -18.32
C SER A 732 21.19 -11.83 -19.71
N ALA A 733 20.87 -10.53 -19.81
CA ALA A 733 20.68 -9.82 -21.08
C ALA A 733 21.98 -9.28 -21.69
N ASN A 734 23.13 -9.46 -21.03
CA ASN A 734 24.41 -9.01 -21.56
C ASN A 734 24.72 -9.74 -22.89
N ALA A 735 24.99 -8.96 -23.95
CA ALA A 735 25.28 -9.46 -25.29
C ALA A 735 26.45 -10.46 -25.33
N GLN A 736 27.40 -10.36 -24.40
CA GLN A 736 28.54 -11.28 -24.28
C GLN A 736 28.11 -12.71 -23.93
N ASN A 737 26.97 -12.85 -23.22
CA ASN A 737 26.41 -14.15 -22.84
C ASN A 737 25.48 -14.71 -23.92
N LEU A 738 25.08 -13.89 -24.90
CA LEU A 738 24.08 -14.21 -25.93
C LEU A 738 24.61 -14.06 -27.37
N PRO A 739 25.86 -14.48 -27.69
CA PRO A 739 26.48 -14.19 -28.97
C PRO A 739 25.73 -14.76 -30.17
N ASN A 740 25.11 -15.94 -30.04
CA ASN A 740 24.39 -16.56 -31.15
C ASN A 740 23.09 -15.82 -31.46
N ALA A 741 22.34 -15.42 -30.43
CA ALA A 741 21.12 -14.64 -30.61
C ALA A 741 21.38 -13.27 -31.27
N HIS A 742 22.46 -12.58 -30.87
CA HIS A 742 22.85 -11.32 -31.49
C HIS A 742 23.28 -11.51 -32.95
N ARG A 743 24.07 -12.55 -33.25
CA ARG A 743 24.48 -12.87 -34.62
C ARG A 743 23.27 -13.19 -35.50
N ALA A 744 22.39 -14.08 -35.04
CA ALA A 744 21.17 -14.44 -35.76
C ALA A 744 20.29 -13.22 -36.03
N SER A 745 20.08 -12.36 -35.03
CA SER A 745 19.29 -11.14 -35.17
C SER A 745 19.86 -10.16 -36.20
N ALA A 746 21.19 -10.06 -36.31
CA ALA A 746 21.84 -9.21 -37.31
C ALA A 746 21.73 -9.76 -38.74
N SER A 747 21.74 -11.09 -38.90
CA SER A 747 21.75 -11.74 -40.22
C SER A 747 20.39 -12.18 -40.75
N ILE A 748 19.33 -12.23 -39.93
CA ILE A 748 18.05 -12.83 -40.33
C ILE A 748 17.18 -11.95 -41.25
N LEU A 749 16.66 -12.50 -42.34
CA LEU A 749 15.65 -11.85 -43.18
C LEU A 749 14.57 -12.86 -43.58
N CYS A 750 13.33 -12.60 -43.21
CA CYS A 750 12.17 -13.37 -43.64
C CYS A 750 11.64 -12.83 -44.98
N LEU A 751 11.63 -13.70 -45.98
CA LEU A 751 11.07 -13.43 -47.31
C LEU A 751 9.55 -13.60 -47.32
N PRO A 752 8.85 -13.00 -48.31
CA PRO A 752 7.43 -13.25 -48.54
C PRO A 752 7.05 -14.72 -48.58
N MET A 753 6.10 -15.11 -47.71
CA MET A 753 5.61 -16.48 -47.55
C MET A 753 4.12 -16.47 -47.21
N PHE A 754 3.27 -16.72 -48.19
CA PHE A 754 1.82 -16.85 -48.05
C PHE A 754 1.23 -17.63 -49.23
N PRO A 755 0.06 -18.30 -49.07
CA PRO A 755 -0.42 -19.25 -50.07
C PRO A 755 -0.73 -18.64 -51.46
N ALA A 756 -1.17 -17.38 -51.49
CA ALA A 756 -1.49 -16.65 -52.73
C ALA A 756 -0.26 -16.05 -53.44
N LEU A 757 0.95 -16.27 -52.92
CA LEU A 757 2.18 -15.78 -53.56
C LEU A 757 2.39 -16.53 -54.88
N ALA A 758 2.48 -15.76 -55.98
CA ALA A 758 2.68 -16.32 -57.32
C ALA A 758 4.10 -16.87 -57.48
N ASP A 759 4.24 -17.95 -58.25
CA ASP A 759 5.53 -18.60 -58.49
C ASP A 759 6.52 -17.64 -59.19
N ASP A 760 6.05 -16.82 -60.13
CA ASP A 760 6.87 -15.81 -60.83
C ASP A 760 7.41 -14.75 -59.85
N THR A 761 6.63 -14.37 -58.84
CA THR A 761 7.08 -13.45 -57.79
C THR A 761 8.17 -14.07 -56.93
N VAL A 762 8.06 -15.38 -56.60
CA VAL A 762 9.11 -16.11 -55.88
C VAL A 762 10.40 -16.15 -56.70
N GLU A 763 10.29 -16.37 -58.01
CA GLU A 763 11.42 -16.37 -58.94
C GLU A 763 12.07 -15.00 -59.06
N MET A 764 11.29 -13.93 -59.14
CA MET A 764 11.77 -12.55 -59.12
C MET A 764 12.53 -12.23 -57.82
N ILE A 765 11.95 -12.58 -56.66
CA ILE A 765 12.61 -12.34 -55.36
C ILE A 765 13.94 -13.10 -55.30
N ALA A 766 13.97 -14.35 -55.73
CA ALA A 766 15.19 -15.15 -55.74
C ALA A 766 16.23 -14.63 -56.75
N ALA A 767 15.79 -14.11 -57.90
CA ALA A 767 16.67 -13.47 -58.88
C ALA A 767 17.34 -12.22 -58.30
N LEU A 768 16.58 -11.31 -57.67
CA LEU A 768 17.13 -10.11 -57.03
C LEU A 768 18.22 -10.45 -55.99
N ILE A 769 17.98 -11.48 -55.17
CA ILE A 769 18.96 -11.94 -54.18
C ILE A 769 20.19 -12.56 -54.87
N ARG A 770 19.98 -13.34 -55.94
CA ARG A 770 21.08 -13.98 -56.67
C ARG A 770 21.93 -13.00 -57.45
N ASP A 771 21.33 -11.99 -58.07
CA ASP A 771 22.01 -11.03 -58.95
C ASP A 771 22.97 -10.13 -58.17
N ILE A 772 22.64 -9.82 -56.91
CA ILE A 772 23.59 -9.21 -55.98
C ILE A 772 24.72 -10.20 -55.64
N GLY A 773 24.37 -11.44 -55.30
CA GLY A 773 25.34 -12.47 -54.89
C GLY A 773 26.33 -12.90 -55.97
N SER A 774 25.97 -12.79 -57.25
CA SER A 774 26.82 -13.11 -58.40
C SER A 774 27.67 -11.94 -58.90
N GLY A 775 27.54 -10.74 -58.31
CA GLY A 775 28.25 -9.54 -58.73
C GLY A 775 27.71 -8.89 -60.01
N ALA A 776 26.52 -9.29 -60.49
CA ALA A 776 25.90 -8.74 -61.70
C ALA A 776 25.30 -7.34 -61.51
N ALA A 777 25.20 -6.85 -60.27
CA ALA A 777 24.65 -5.53 -59.92
C ALA A 777 25.67 -4.37 -59.96
N ALA A 778 26.82 -4.55 -60.61
CA ALA A 778 27.79 -3.48 -60.89
C ALA A 778 27.79 -3.11 -62.38
N ALA A 779 26.68 -2.55 -62.88
CA ALA A 779 26.60 -1.80 -64.13
C ALA A 779 25.54 -0.71 -64.03
#